data_AF-A0AAD9MX82-F1
#
_entry.id   AF-A0AAD9MX82-F1
#
_cell.length_a   1.000
_cell.length_b   1.000
_cell.length_c   1.000
_cell.angle_alpha   90.00
_cell.angle_beta   90.00
_cell.angle_gamma   90.00
#
_symmetry.space_group_name_H-M   'P 1'
#
loop_
_entity.id
_entity.type
_entity.pdbx_description
1 polymer ?
#
loop_
_entity_poly.entity_id
_entity_poly.type
_entity_poly.pdbx_seq_one_letter_code
_entity_poly.pdbx_strand_id
1 'polypeptide(L)'
;MRDTGMTFRRTILSAKMVCLCSTDERYATLHLDVSRKHAYESYSNPDNDDLYFTATFVHMGAYFLVKDVLEEMDKLSTLHKHLAPNLRRSRGSFPVYGMGQPTKDGLYNFMHTLAQEKHKDIFLVNLREEPVLFVRDQFDMIPYSPRHQDNLSECIFKTITMTFSVQEYECDIRKEILELSQFKDDLKFFFYDEIETFKEDPRMYQIAYEDDLGVTEEVYSRLTFNNNHIKYLRMGLPQNGLPPEGEFDNFLKVFKNLTEWSRKCSRVPTLVFTSHHGISRATFGMVLGSLMLAHKVGFPSEATKSPFPVNDKCPNYERGEFLIIQQLIHYLSDGLTIKHQVDVIIDQCGELLNLRVAAAEAKSNLESITEDYIIEGISAKEHFLKLCVQHLLRYFYLICFNAYLHTQLLVSKQTDGHENALLFSETFTHWMQSQSYLSYLLSTINTSERTTTPKLVEDGIRYLVADDYSRLDVLSSQMDVKTSNFRRVPGLPIYGMAQPSREGLATVIKFLMNTRQGHPSVHWFNLREDLVVECDGATYSLREKEALRELLNMRGATADEIKVYQDLADKPEPRDFKSVLTCVDMVEQQCMVNKNLAYYRLPMPDQVTPPDQFYDELLSVMKNLEEVYKDEDGPALVFQCHNGKDRTTTAMAIAGLFICHVKGFPYGTKPGEEDRVSLPNAKYTQGHYRVLLL
;
A
#
# COMPACT_ATOMS: atom_id res chain seq x y z
N MET A 1 -17.60 -56.42 -28.09
CA MET A 1 -18.98 -56.67 -27.62
C MET A 1 -19.31 -55.64 -26.54
N ARG A 2 -20.38 -54.89 -26.79
CA ARG A 2 -21.32 -54.20 -25.90
C ARG A 2 -20.97 -53.96 -24.41
N ASP A 3 -21.16 -52.68 -24.03
CA ASP A 3 -21.93 -52.17 -22.88
C ASP A 3 -21.41 -52.45 -21.46
N THR A 4 -21.46 -51.58 -20.46
CA THR A 4 -22.25 -50.37 -20.12
C THR A 4 -21.56 -49.73 -18.90
N GLY A 5 -21.57 -48.41 -18.69
CA GLY A 5 -22.45 -47.81 -17.68
C GLY A 5 -21.72 -46.79 -16.78
N MET A 6 -22.31 -45.60 -16.67
CA MET A 6 -21.92 -44.44 -15.87
C MET A 6 -21.81 -44.72 -14.36
N THR A 7 -20.90 -44.06 -13.63
CA THR A 7 -21.23 -43.01 -12.63
C THR A 7 -20.01 -42.29 -12.03
N PHE A 8 -20.19 -40.98 -11.82
CA PHE A 8 -19.30 -39.97 -11.22
C PHE A 8 -18.82 -40.27 -9.78
N ARG A 9 -17.57 -39.92 -9.45
CA ARG A 9 -17.18 -39.18 -8.23
C ARG A 9 -15.73 -38.65 -8.28
N ARG A 10 -15.61 -37.33 -8.10
CA ARG A 10 -14.46 -36.45 -7.78
C ARG A 10 -13.09 -37.09 -7.50
N THR A 11 -12.07 -36.68 -8.28
CA THR A 11 -10.68 -36.49 -7.81
C THR A 11 -10.00 -35.38 -8.63
N ILE A 12 -9.60 -34.29 -7.99
CA ILE A 12 -8.75 -33.24 -8.56
C ILE A 12 -7.30 -33.49 -8.09
N LEU A 13 -6.45 -33.80 -9.07
CA LEU A 13 -5.04 -33.43 -9.28
C LEU A 13 -4.12 -33.24 -8.05
N SER A 14 -3.17 -34.18 -7.91
CA SER A 14 -1.79 -33.86 -7.50
C SER A 14 -0.85 -34.41 -8.59
N ALA A 15 -0.44 -33.56 -9.54
CA ALA A 15 0.58 -33.91 -10.52
C ALA A 15 1.95 -33.46 -9.99
N LYS A 16 2.72 -34.42 -9.48
CA LYS A 16 4.15 -34.29 -9.23
C LYS A 16 4.86 -34.03 -10.56
N MET A 17 5.59 -32.93 -10.66
CA MET A 17 6.56 -32.74 -11.72
C MET A 17 7.85 -33.44 -11.31
N VAL A 18 8.12 -34.55 -11.99
CA VAL A 18 9.35 -35.34 -11.90
C VAL A 18 10.44 -34.60 -12.68
N CYS A 19 11.51 -34.18 -12.00
CA CYS A 19 12.78 -33.90 -12.65
C CYS A 19 13.78 -34.98 -12.23
N LEU A 20 14.12 -35.87 -13.16
CA LEU A 20 15.09 -36.94 -13.00
C LEU A 20 16.49 -36.38 -13.21
N CYS A 21 17.33 -36.40 -12.16
CA CYS A 21 18.71 -36.90 -12.22
C CYS A 21 19.38 -36.92 -10.84
N SER A 22 19.75 -38.13 -10.40
CA SER A 22 20.95 -38.46 -9.61
C SER A 22 21.01 -38.08 -8.11
N THR A 23 20.46 -38.98 -7.28
CA THR A 23 20.96 -39.38 -5.94
C THR A 23 21.35 -38.29 -4.93
N ASP A 24 20.39 -37.68 -4.21
CA ASP A 24 20.62 -37.26 -2.81
C ASP A 24 19.38 -36.93 -1.93
N GLU A 25 18.15 -37.28 -2.34
CA GLU A 25 16.93 -36.98 -1.56
C GLU A 25 16.77 -37.76 -0.22
N ARG A 26 17.68 -38.70 0.10
CA ARG A 26 17.58 -39.53 1.31
C ARG A 26 18.19 -38.90 2.57
N TYR A 27 18.99 -37.84 2.45
CA TYR A 27 19.61 -37.17 3.60
C TYR A 27 18.74 -36.04 4.20
N ALA A 28 18.03 -35.27 3.37
CA ALA A 28 17.16 -34.20 3.85
C ALA A 28 15.96 -34.71 4.67
N THR A 29 15.38 -35.85 4.26
CA THR A 29 14.18 -36.41 4.90
C THR A 29 14.47 -37.07 6.26
N LEU A 30 15.70 -37.58 6.48
CA LEU A 30 16.07 -38.24 7.74
C LEU A 30 16.32 -37.24 8.90
N HIS A 31 16.78 -36.02 8.60
CA HIS A 31 17.07 -35.01 9.63
C HIS A 31 15.84 -34.26 10.15
N LEU A 32 14.77 -34.18 9.34
CA LEU A 32 13.48 -33.62 9.76
C LEU A 32 12.72 -34.54 10.72
N ASP A 33 12.83 -35.86 10.56
CA ASP A 33 12.11 -36.84 11.39
C ASP A 33 12.71 -37.03 12.80
N VAL A 34 14.03 -36.89 12.96
CA VAL A 34 14.68 -37.01 14.29
C VAL A 34 14.38 -35.78 15.16
N SER A 35 14.26 -34.60 14.53
CA SER A 35 13.96 -33.32 15.18
C SER A 35 12.48 -33.22 15.60
N ARG A 36 11.55 -33.75 14.78
CA ARG A 36 10.11 -33.79 15.12
C ARG A 36 9.77 -34.75 16.26
N LYS A 37 10.49 -35.86 16.40
CA LYS A 37 10.12 -36.93 17.34
C LYS A 37 10.50 -36.66 18.79
N HIS A 38 11.52 -35.82 19.04
CA HIS A 38 11.99 -35.51 20.40
C HIS A 38 11.39 -34.22 20.98
N ALA A 39 10.83 -33.32 20.15
CA ALA A 39 10.17 -32.10 20.62
C ALA A 39 8.75 -32.34 21.16
N TYR A 40 8.04 -33.36 20.66
CA TYR A 40 6.66 -33.67 21.06
C TYR A 40 6.51 -34.18 22.50
N GLU A 41 7.61 -34.54 23.18
CA GLU A 41 7.56 -35.10 24.54
C GLU A 41 7.83 -34.08 25.66
N SER A 42 8.17 -32.81 25.36
CA SER A 42 8.53 -31.82 26.39
C SER A 42 7.56 -30.66 26.59
N TYR A 43 6.64 -30.37 25.67
CA TYR A 43 5.60 -29.34 25.87
C TYR A 43 4.29 -29.74 25.18
N SER A 44 3.43 -30.45 25.91
CA SER A 44 2.02 -30.63 25.53
C SER A 44 1.13 -30.10 26.65
N ASN A 45 0.66 -28.87 26.51
CA ASN A 45 -0.58 -28.43 27.13
C ASN A 45 -1.54 -27.95 26.01
N PRO A 46 -2.61 -28.68 25.70
CA PRO A 46 -3.42 -28.45 24.49
C PRO A 46 -4.39 -27.26 24.55
N ASP A 47 -4.44 -26.50 25.65
CA ASP A 47 -5.54 -25.55 25.91
C ASP A 47 -5.15 -24.06 25.84
N ASN A 48 -4.10 -23.68 25.11
CA ASN A 48 -3.69 -22.28 25.00
C ASN A 48 -3.34 -21.89 23.55
N ASP A 49 -4.37 -21.59 22.76
CA ASP A 49 -4.27 -21.10 21.37
C ASP A 49 -3.83 -19.61 21.27
N ASP A 50 -3.47 -18.97 22.38
CA ASP A 50 -2.83 -17.65 22.39
C ASP A 50 -1.30 -17.82 22.52
N LEU A 51 -0.65 -18.25 21.43
CA LEU A 51 0.81 -18.39 21.37
C LEU A 51 1.48 -17.01 21.24
N TYR A 52 1.93 -16.47 22.37
CA TYR A 52 2.93 -15.41 22.40
C TYR A 52 4.19 -15.88 21.64
N PHE A 53 4.64 -15.11 20.64
CA PHE A 53 5.87 -15.34 19.88
C PHE A 53 7.09 -15.20 20.82
N THR A 54 7.54 -16.29 21.44
CA THR A 54 8.79 -16.36 22.21
C THR A 54 9.80 -17.32 21.56
N ALA A 55 10.93 -16.76 21.12
CA ALA A 55 12.25 -17.39 20.89
C ALA A 55 12.33 -18.93 20.73
N THR A 56 11.83 -19.49 19.62
CA THR A 56 12.04 -20.90 19.21
C THR A 56 11.89 -21.06 17.69
N PHE A 57 12.71 -20.40 16.87
CA PHE A 57 12.44 -20.26 15.42
C PHE A 57 13.41 -21.02 14.52
N VAL A 58 14.69 -21.02 14.82
CA VAL A 58 15.70 -21.81 14.10
C VAL A 58 15.55 -23.31 14.41
N HIS A 59 15.14 -23.64 15.65
CA HIS A 59 14.96 -25.02 16.11
C HIS A 59 13.83 -25.79 15.40
N MET A 60 12.81 -25.11 14.87
CA MET A 60 11.66 -25.76 14.19
C MET A 60 11.89 -26.05 12.69
N GLY A 61 13.04 -25.64 12.12
CA GLY A 61 13.41 -25.94 10.73
C GLY A 61 12.62 -25.16 9.67
N ALA A 62 11.90 -24.10 10.03
CA ALA A 62 11.09 -23.31 9.09
C ALA A 62 11.90 -22.25 8.30
N TYR A 63 13.14 -21.97 8.73
CA TYR A 63 13.92 -20.82 8.28
C TYR A 63 15.37 -21.17 7.99
N PHE A 64 15.92 -20.60 6.90
CA PHE A 64 17.32 -20.72 6.51
C PHE A 64 18.05 -19.38 6.69
N LEU A 65 19.29 -19.43 7.19
CA LEU A 65 20.18 -18.27 7.20
C LEU A 65 20.97 -18.25 5.90
N VAL A 66 20.62 -17.29 5.05
CA VAL A 66 21.14 -17.20 3.68
C VAL A 66 22.08 -16.01 3.56
N LYS A 67 23.21 -16.21 2.88
CA LYS A 67 24.22 -15.19 2.63
C LYS A 67 23.64 -14.03 1.83
N ASP A 68 23.92 -12.81 2.29
CA ASP A 68 23.46 -11.59 1.62
C ASP A 68 24.40 -11.14 0.49
N VAL A 69 25.66 -11.56 0.58
CA VAL A 69 26.72 -11.16 -0.35
C VAL A 69 26.82 -12.20 -1.47
N LEU A 70 25.96 -12.02 -2.49
CA LEU A 70 25.91 -12.86 -3.69
C LEU A 70 26.45 -12.06 -4.89
N GLU A 71 27.30 -12.68 -5.71
CA GLU A 71 27.89 -12.05 -6.90
C GLU A 71 26.81 -11.60 -7.90
N GLU A 72 25.75 -12.40 -8.03
CA GLU A 72 24.63 -12.16 -8.94
C GLU A 72 23.87 -10.86 -8.66
N MET A 73 23.91 -10.41 -7.40
CA MET A 73 23.21 -9.21 -6.95
C MET A 73 24.03 -7.93 -7.19
N ASP A 74 25.32 -8.04 -7.51
CA ASP A 74 26.23 -6.90 -7.70
C ASP A 74 26.31 -6.43 -9.16
N LYS A 75 25.35 -5.60 -9.54
CA LYS A 75 25.23 -5.02 -10.89
C LYS A 75 26.38 -4.09 -11.27
N LEU A 76 27.14 -3.57 -10.31
CA LEU A 76 28.29 -2.68 -10.55
C LEU A 76 29.66 -3.37 -10.44
N SER A 77 29.69 -4.68 -10.13
CA SER A 77 30.93 -5.44 -9.98
C SER A 77 31.92 -4.79 -8.98
N THR A 78 31.37 -4.26 -7.89
CA THR A 78 32.12 -3.58 -6.81
C THR A 78 32.48 -4.50 -5.64
N LEU A 79 31.84 -5.67 -5.56
CA LEU A 79 31.99 -6.65 -4.50
C LEU A 79 33.43 -7.15 -4.39
N HIS A 80 34.05 -7.61 -5.46
CA HIS A 80 35.44 -8.13 -5.40
C HIS A 80 36.47 -7.08 -4.98
N LYS A 81 36.21 -5.80 -5.28
CA LYS A 81 37.15 -4.71 -5.04
C LYS A 81 36.96 -4.07 -3.67
N HIS A 82 35.71 -3.96 -3.21
CA HIS A 82 35.34 -3.19 -2.03
C HIS A 82 34.69 -4.04 -0.93
N LEU A 83 34.43 -5.33 -1.19
CA LEU A 83 33.65 -6.22 -0.33
C LEU A 83 32.27 -5.63 0.04
N ALA A 84 31.76 -4.80 -0.87
CA ALA A 84 30.51 -4.08 -0.75
C ALA A 84 29.86 -4.06 -2.15
N PRO A 85 28.74 -4.78 -2.36
CA PRO A 85 28.10 -4.82 -3.66
C PRO A 85 27.43 -3.48 -3.98
N ASN A 86 27.28 -3.16 -5.27
CA ASN A 86 26.60 -1.97 -5.78
C ASN A 86 27.08 -0.62 -5.19
N LEU A 87 28.33 -0.54 -4.71
CA LEU A 87 28.90 0.66 -4.12
C LEU A 87 29.04 1.78 -5.17
N ARG A 88 28.38 2.91 -4.94
CA ARG A 88 28.41 4.07 -5.84
C ARG A 88 28.24 5.39 -5.11
N ARG A 89 28.60 6.47 -5.79
CA ARG A 89 28.32 7.85 -5.39
C ARG A 89 27.22 8.44 -6.27
N SER A 90 26.39 9.33 -5.73
CA SER A 90 25.46 10.14 -6.54
C SER A 90 26.23 10.89 -7.63
N ARG A 91 25.67 10.99 -8.84
CA ARG A 91 26.29 11.69 -9.98
C ARG A 91 26.38 13.21 -9.80
N GLY A 92 25.65 13.76 -8.82
CA GLY A 92 25.69 15.17 -8.46
C GLY A 92 26.93 15.57 -7.67
N SER A 93 26.99 16.84 -7.26
CA SER A 93 28.09 17.40 -6.45
C SER A 93 28.07 16.93 -4.99
N PHE A 94 26.97 16.35 -4.52
CA PHE A 94 26.81 15.95 -3.12
C PHE A 94 27.69 14.72 -2.76
N PRO A 95 28.24 14.66 -1.54
CA PRO A 95 28.98 13.50 -1.04
C PRO A 95 28.01 12.43 -0.50
N VAL A 96 27.17 11.89 -1.38
CA VAL A 96 26.15 10.88 -1.04
C VAL A 96 26.48 9.57 -1.73
N TYR A 97 26.49 8.48 -0.96
CA TYR A 97 26.91 7.14 -1.41
C TYR A 97 25.83 6.12 -1.09
N GLY A 98 25.72 5.10 -1.93
CA GLY A 98 24.83 3.96 -1.75
C GLY A 98 25.57 2.65 -2.00
N MET A 99 25.27 1.62 -1.23
CA MET A 99 25.81 0.26 -1.40
C MET A 99 24.83 -0.80 -0.90
N GLY A 100 25.05 -2.05 -1.31
CA GLY A 100 24.39 -3.20 -0.71
C GLY A 100 25.05 -3.60 0.60
N GLN A 101 24.64 -4.72 1.16
CA GLN A 101 25.10 -5.19 2.45
C GLN A 101 26.59 -5.56 2.33
N PRO A 102 27.51 -4.84 3.01
CA PRO A 102 28.92 -5.18 2.98
C PRO A 102 29.25 -6.27 4.00
N THR A 103 30.40 -6.91 3.83
CA THR A 103 31.05 -7.65 4.92
C THR A 103 31.57 -6.68 5.99
N LYS A 104 31.98 -7.18 7.15
CA LYS A 104 32.60 -6.34 8.20
C LYS A 104 33.83 -5.62 7.67
N ASP A 105 34.74 -6.33 6.99
CA ASP A 105 35.95 -5.72 6.43
C ASP A 105 35.63 -4.80 5.25
N GLY A 106 34.65 -5.12 4.41
CA GLY A 106 34.19 -4.23 3.34
C GLY A 106 33.69 -2.90 3.88
N LEU A 107 32.89 -2.94 4.94
CA LEU A 107 32.39 -1.75 5.61
C LEU A 107 33.53 -0.92 6.20
N TYR A 108 34.47 -1.57 6.92
CA TYR A 108 35.63 -0.91 7.49
C TYR A 108 36.51 -0.25 6.42
N ASN A 109 36.82 -0.98 5.35
CA ASN A 109 37.66 -0.51 4.24
C ASN A 109 37.04 0.72 3.56
N PHE A 110 35.72 0.71 3.36
CA PHE A 110 35.05 1.86 2.75
C PHE A 110 35.03 3.07 3.68
N MET A 111 34.71 2.90 4.96
CA MET A 111 34.77 3.99 5.94
C MET A 111 36.18 4.58 6.06
N HIS A 112 37.20 3.72 6.06
CA HIS A 112 38.60 4.15 6.07
C HIS A 112 38.99 4.92 4.80
N THR A 113 38.50 4.49 3.63
CA THR A 113 38.70 5.21 2.36
C THR A 113 38.13 6.62 2.43
N LEU A 114 36.89 6.78 2.93
CA LEU A 114 36.29 8.10 3.11
C LEU A 114 37.09 8.98 4.10
N ALA A 115 37.61 8.39 5.18
CA ALA A 115 38.47 9.10 6.12
C ALA A 115 39.79 9.58 5.45
N GLN A 116 40.41 8.74 4.61
CA GLN A 116 41.61 9.10 3.82
C GLN A 116 41.34 10.22 2.81
N GLU A 117 40.15 10.22 2.21
CA GLU A 117 39.64 11.28 1.34
C GLU A 117 39.26 12.58 2.12
N LYS A 118 39.53 12.63 3.43
CA LYS A 118 39.33 13.77 4.33
C LYS A 118 37.86 14.14 4.55
N HIS A 119 36.96 13.17 4.44
CA HIS A 119 35.60 13.30 4.96
C HIS A 119 35.63 13.30 6.50
N LYS A 120 34.92 14.25 7.13
CA LYS A 120 34.99 14.50 8.59
C LYS A 120 33.69 14.25 9.34
N ASP A 121 32.56 14.18 8.65
CA ASP A 121 31.26 13.90 9.27
C ASP A 121 30.57 12.90 8.36
N ILE A 122 30.73 11.62 8.66
CA ILE A 122 30.18 10.51 7.89
C ILE A 122 28.96 9.98 8.63
N PHE A 123 27.83 9.99 7.96
CA PHE A 123 26.58 9.42 8.43
C PHE A 123 26.31 8.13 7.69
N LEU A 124 26.52 7.02 8.38
CA LEU A 124 26.22 5.70 7.89
C LEU A 124 24.80 5.33 8.29
N VAL A 125 23.92 5.18 7.31
CA VAL A 125 22.52 4.85 7.49
C VAL A 125 22.26 3.45 6.94
N ASN A 126 21.93 2.51 7.82
CA ASN A 126 21.48 1.18 7.43
C ASN A 126 19.96 1.20 7.26
N LEU A 127 19.50 0.94 6.04
CA LEU A 127 18.09 1.01 5.64
C LEU A 127 17.33 -0.32 5.80
N ARG A 128 17.92 -1.32 6.44
CA ARG A 128 17.34 -2.67 6.58
C ARG A 128 16.43 -2.77 7.81
N GLU A 129 15.19 -3.20 7.56
CA GLU A 129 14.22 -3.57 8.59
C GLU A 129 14.38 -5.02 9.04
N GLU A 130 14.93 -5.87 8.16
CA GLU A 130 15.19 -7.27 8.40
C GLU A 130 16.43 -7.46 9.28
N PRO A 131 16.47 -8.51 10.12
CA PRO A 131 17.64 -8.84 10.92
C PRO A 131 18.79 -9.36 10.04
N VAL A 132 20.01 -9.05 10.45
CA VAL A 132 21.24 -9.50 9.80
C VAL A 132 22.18 -10.04 10.86
N LEU A 133 22.71 -11.24 10.62
CA LEU A 133 23.71 -11.87 11.45
C LEU A 133 25.03 -11.99 10.69
N PHE A 134 26.11 -11.54 11.30
CA PHE A 134 27.46 -11.64 10.74
C PHE A 134 28.14 -12.89 11.29
N VAL A 135 28.53 -13.80 10.40
CA VAL A 135 29.19 -15.06 10.76
C VAL A 135 30.67 -14.94 10.47
N ARG A 136 31.52 -15.29 11.44
CA ARG A 136 32.97 -15.32 11.25
C ARG A 136 33.35 -16.36 10.20
N ASP A 137 33.99 -15.91 9.13
CA ASP A 137 34.61 -16.76 8.13
C ASP A 137 36.07 -16.32 7.93
N GLN A 138 37.00 -17.20 8.31
CA GLN A 138 38.44 -16.95 8.32
C GLN A 138 38.80 -15.66 9.09
N PHE A 139 39.05 -14.55 8.39
CA PHE A 139 39.48 -13.28 8.96
C PHE A 139 38.40 -12.18 8.93
N ASP A 140 37.29 -12.42 8.22
CA ASP A 140 36.19 -11.46 8.05
C ASP A 140 34.92 -11.96 8.76
N MET A 141 33.86 -11.14 8.75
CA MET A 141 32.52 -11.56 9.12
C MET A 141 31.55 -11.29 7.97
N ILE A 142 30.88 -12.36 7.53
CA ILE A 142 30.02 -12.41 6.36
C ILE A 142 28.56 -12.29 6.82
N PRO A 143 27.74 -11.42 6.21
CA PRO A 143 26.36 -11.21 6.64
C PRO A 143 25.41 -12.25 6.03
N TYR A 144 24.53 -12.76 6.88
CA TYR A 144 23.46 -13.71 6.59
C TYR A 144 22.13 -13.16 7.11
N SER A 145 21.06 -13.38 6.36
CA SER A 145 19.70 -13.01 6.74
C SER A 145 18.78 -14.23 6.79
N PRO A 146 17.82 -14.27 7.73
CA PRO A 146 16.83 -15.34 7.79
C PRO A 146 15.82 -15.22 6.64
N ARG A 147 15.54 -16.37 5.99
CA ARG A 147 14.58 -16.52 4.89
C ARG A 147 13.70 -17.74 5.12
N HIS A 148 12.47 -17.71 4.61
CA HIS A 148 11.53 -18.84 4.76
C HIS A 148 11.93 -19.96 3.81
N GLN A 149 11.83 -21.22 4.23
CA GLN A 149 12.17 -22.36 3.36
C GLN A 149 11.37 -22.39 2.04
N ASP A 150 10.12 -21.91 2.08
CA ASP A 150 9.24 -21.85 0.90
C ASP A 150 9.50 -20.62 0.01
N ASN A 151 10.21 -19.61 0.53
CA ASN A 151 10.55 -18.39 -0.19
C ASN A 151 11.92 -17.87 0.23
N LEU A 152 12.96 -18.31 -0.48
CA LEU A 152 14.35 -17.95 -0.23
C LEU A 152 14.79 -16.67 -0.93
N SER A 153 13.98 -16.05 -1.77
CA SER A 153 14.34 -14.77 -2.42
C SER A 153 14.06 -13.57 -1.52
N GLU A 154 13.13 -13.71 -0.56
CA GLU A 154 12.74 -12.63 0.35
C GLU A 154 13.31 -12.83 1.76
N CYS A 155 13.87 -11.76 2.32
CA CYS A 155 14.26 -11.73 3.73
C CYS A 155 13.02 -11.60 4.61
N ILE A 156 13.06 -12.24 5.76
CA ILE A 156 11.96 -12.13 6.72
C ILE A 156 12.05 -10.80 7.44
N PHE A 157 10.94 -10.10 7.44
CA PHE A 157 10.70 -8.93 8.26
C PHE A 157 9.37 -9.16 9.00
N LYS A 158 9.32 -8.80 10.29
CA LYS A 158 8.11 -9.03 11.10
C LYS A 158 7.08 -7.95 10.77
N THR A 159 5.83 -8.35 10.50
CA THR A 159 4.66 -7.47 10.64
C THR A 159 4.60 -7.05 12.11
N ILE A 160 4.88 -5.78 12.37
CA ILE A 160 5.00 -5.14 13.67
C ILE A 160 3.90 -5.63 14.63
N THR A 161 4.25 -6.54 15.54
CA THR A 161 3.66 -6.57 16.88
C THR A 161 4.53 -5.64 17.70
N MET A 162 3.93 -4.63 18.33
CA MET A 162 4.56 -3.43 18.89
C MET A 162 5.57 -3.65 20.05
N THR A 163 6.08 -4.87 20.25
CA THR A 163 6.78 -5.25 21.47
C THR A 163 8.30 -5.38 21.36
N PHE A 164 8.89 -5.59 20.17
CA PHE A 164 10.34 -5.84 20.06
C PHE A 164 10.99 -5.13 18.86
N SER A 165 12.21 -4.64 19.07
CA SER A 165 13.08 -4.03 18.05
C SER A 165 13.81 -5.09 17.22
N VAL A 166 14.22 -4.75 16.00
CA VAL A 166 14.99 -5.66 15.14
C VAL A 166 16.34 -6.04 15.76
N GLN A 167 16.94 -5.15 16.55
CA GLN A 167 18.19 -5.40 17.26
C GLN A 167 18.03 -6.48 18.32
N GLU A 168 16.94 -6.45 19.09
CA GLU A 168 16.64 -7.51 20.05
C GLU A 168 16.45 -8.85 19.34
N TYR A 169 15.82 -8.84 18.16
CA TYR A 169 15.63 -10.04 17.36
C TYR A 169 16.95 -10.62 16.82
N GLU A 170 17.89 -9.77 16.39
CA GLU A 170 19.24 -10.23 16.01
C GLU A 170 19.97 -10.89 17.20
N CYS A 171 19.84 -10.34 18.40
CA CYS A 171 20.40 -10.93 19.63
C CYS A 171 19.76 -12.28 19.96
N ASP A 172 18.44 -12.40 19.82
CA ASP A 172 17.71 -13.65 20.05
C ASP A 172 18.14 -14.74 19.05
N ILE A 173 18.25 -14.40 17.76
CA ILE A 173 18.74 -15.32 16.72
C ILE A 173 20.16 -15.79 17.06
N ARG A 174 21.06 -14.87 17.45
CA ARG A 174 22.43 -15.22 17.85
C ARG A 174 22.43 -16.19 19.03
N LYS A 175 21.64 -15.89 20.07
CA LYS A 175 21.54 -16.72 21.27
C LYS A 175 21.02 -18.12 20.93
N GLU A 176 19.97 -18.21 20.11
CA GLU A 176 19.43 -19.49 19.67
C GLU A 176 20.48 -20.31 18.92
N ILE A 177 21.22 -19.71 17.98
CA ILE A 177 22.27 -20.42 17.24
C ILE A 177 23.37 -20.95 18.17
N LEU A 178 23.78 -20.18 19.18
CA LEU A 178 24.77 -20.60 20.18
C LEU A 178 24.27 -21.77 21.02
N GLU A 179 23.01 -21.73 21.46
CA GLU A 179 22.40 -22.83 22.22
C GLU A 179 22.29 -24.10 21.36
N LEU A 180 21.90 -23.97 20.09
CA LEU A 180 21.80 -25.09 19.15
C LEU A 180 23.16 -25.69 18.79
N SER A 181 24.20 -24.87 18.67
CA SER A 181 25.55 -25.36 18.37
C SER A 181 26.15 -26.13 19.55
N GLN A 182 25.86 -25.70 20.78
CA GLN A 182 26.29 -26.37 22.01
C GLN A 182 25.53 -27.67 22.26
N PHE A 183 24.23 -27.71 21.98
CA PHE A 183 23.40 -28.90 22.24
C PHE A 183 23.82 -30.14 21.43
N LYS A 184 24.38 -29.95 20.22
CA LYS A 184 24.79 -31.06 19.34
C LYS A 184 26.18 -31.62 19.65
N ASP A 185 26.86 -31.16 20.71
CA ASP A 185 28.25 -31.50 21.10
C ASP A 185 29.34 -31.26 20.03
N ASP A 186 28.97 -30.84 18.82
CA ASP A 186 29.87 -30.60 17.69
C ASP A 186 30.27 -29.13 17.52
N LEU A 187 29.67 -28.19 18.28
CA LEU A 187 29.89 -26.74 18.20
C LEU A 187 29.74 -26.19 16.77
N LYS A 188 28.74 -26.69 16.03
CA LYS A 188 28.55 -26.37 14.62
C LYS A 188 27.13 -25.94 14.31
N PHE A 189 27.00 -25.02 13.36
CA PHE A 189 25.73 -24.55 12.83
C PHE A 189 25.77 -24.43 11.29
N PHE A 190 24.59 -24.50 10.66
CA PHE A 190 24.43 -24.57 9.20
C PHE A 190 23.94 -23.24 8.62
N PHE A 191 24.59 -22.80 7.55
CA PHE A 191 24.28 -21.58 6.80
C PHE A 191 24.23 -21.91 5.31
N TYR A 192 23.57 -21.06 4.53
CA TYR A 192 23.37 -21.27 3.09
C TYR A 192 24.02 -20.13 2.30
N ASP A 193 24.95 -20.46 1.42
CA ASP A 193 25.66 -19.49 0.59
C ASP A 193 24.99 -19.24 -0.76
N GLU A 194 24.21 -20.20 -1.28
CA GLU A 194 23.59 -20.20 -2.61
C GLU A 194 22.16 -20.77 -2.54
N ILE A 195 21.18 -20.08 -3.11
CA ILE A 195 19.76 -20.49 -3.04
C ILE A 195 19.23 -21.13 -4.32
N GLU A 196 19.94 -20.99 -5.44
CA GLU A 196 19.45 -21.51 -6.72
C GLU A 196 19.75 -23.00 -6.91
N THR A 197 21.01 -23.38 -6.66
CA THR A 197 21.50 -24.74 -6.90
C THR A 197 21.83 -25.51 -5.62
N PHE A 198 21.91 -24.80 -4.48
CA PHE A 198 22.41 -25.32 -3.19
C PHE A 198 23.74 -26.05 -3.31
N LYS A 199 24.56 -25.67 -4.28
CA LYS A 199 25.83 -26.33 -4.53
C LYS A 199 26.77 -26.01 -3.37
N GLU A 200 27.26 -27.06 -2.70
CA GLU A 200 28.09 -26.96 -1.49
C GLU A 200 27.34 -26.46 -0.23
N ASP A 201 26.00 -26.42 -0.27
CA ASP A 201 25.16 -26.06 0.86
C ASP A 201 24.44 -27.28 1.48
N PRO A 202 24.08 -27.22 2.78
CA PRO A 202 24.40 -26.14 3.71
C PRO A 202 25.88 -26.15 4.12
N ARG A 203 26.49 -24.97 4.21
CA ARG A 203 27.82 -24.78 4.79
C ARG A 203 27.79 -24.88 6.31
N MET A 204 28.77 -25.58 6.85
CA MET A 204 28.88 -25.84 8.27
C MET A 204 29.96 -24.95 8.88
N TYR A 205 29.57 -24.08 9.80
CA TYR A 205 30.47 -23.18 10.51
C TYR A 205 30.66 -23.64 11.95
N GLN A 206 31.88 -23.48 12.48
CA GLN A 206 32.17 -23.72 13.89
C GLN A 206 31.74 -22.49 14.70
N ILE A 207 30.75 -22.68 15.56
CA ILE A 207 30.17 -21.64 16.43
C ILE A 207 30.40 -22.08 17.87
N ALA A 208 31.54 -21.67 18.42
CA ALA A 208 31.95 -22.04 19.77
C ALA A 208 31.66 -20.91 20.77
N TYR A 209 31.78 -19.66 20.34
CA TYR A 209 31.68 -18.48 21.20
C TYR A 209 30.82 -17.39 20.58
N GLU A 210 30.37 -16.46 21.41
CA GLU A 210 29.61 -15.28 20.95
C GLU A 210 30.39 -14.45 19.92
N ASP A 211 31.73 -14.40 20.02
CA ASP A 211 32.59 -13.71 19.07
C ASP A 211 32.59 -14.31 17.64
N ASP A 212 32.06 -15.51 17.45
CA ASP A 212 31.88 -16.12 16.13
C ASP A 212 30.67 -15.52 15.39
N LEU A 213 29.79 -14.81 16.10
CA LEU A 213 28.54 -14.23 15.60
C LEU A 213 28.38 -12.76 16.00
N GLY A 214 28.36 -11.86 15.02
CA GLY A 214 28.13 -10.43 15.22
C GLY A 214 26.70 -10.03 14.86
N VAL A 215 26.07 -9.19 15.67
CA VAL A 215 24.82 -8.52 15.29
C VAL A 215 25.10 -7.19 14.61
N THR A 216 24.14 -6.66 13.85
CA THR A 216 24.31 -5.42 13.07
C THR A 216 24.78 -4.26 13.94
N GLU A 217 24.12 -4.06 15.09
CA GLU A 217 24.43 -2.95 16.00
C GLU A 217 25.89 -3.00 16.47
N GLU A 218 26.43 -4.19 16.78
CA GLU A 218 27.82 -4.35 17.20
C GLU A 218 28.80 -4.08 16.06
N VAL A 219 28.55 -4.63 14.87
CA VAL A 219 29.44 -4.48 13.71
C VAL A 219 29.52 -3.03 13.26
N TYR A 220 28.38 -2.34 13.19
CA TYR A 220 28.31 -0.95 12.75
C TYR A 220 28.78 0.03 13.82
N SER A 221 28.37 -0.14 15.08
CA SER A 221 28.77 0.77 16.17
C SER A 221 30.24 0.64 16.57
N ARG A 222 30.91 -0.48 16.29
CA ARG A 222 32.38 -0.58 16.44
C ARG A 222 33.14 0.45 15.59
N LEU A 223 32.58 0.87 14.45
CA LEU A 223 33.19 1.89 13.58
C LEU A 223 33.10 3.29 14.18
N THR A 224 32.07 3.56 14.99
CA THR A 224 31.89 4.85 15.64
C THR A 224 32.76 4.96 16.90
N PHE A 225 33.03 3.84 17.58
CA PHE A 225 33.81 3.82 18.83
C PHE A 225 35.23 4.37 18.67
N ASN A 226 35.92 3.99 17.59
CA ASN A 226 37.29 4.45 17.31
C ASN A 226 37.33 5.72 16.44
N ASN A 227 36.17 6.22 16.01
CA ASN A 227 36.10 7.35 15.10
C ASN A 227 34.87 8.22 15.36
N ASN A 228 35.07 9.30 16.13
CA ASN A 228 34.03 10.29 16.45
C ASN A 228 33.46 11.02 15.22
N HIS A 229 34.08 10.87 14.05
CA HIS A 229 33.62 11.42 12.78
C HIS A 229 32.57 10.55 12.08
N ILE A 230 32.36 9.31 12.54
CA ILE A 230 31.36 8.39 11.97
C ILE A 230 30.18 8.30 12.93
N LYS A 231 28.98 8.53 12.42
CA LYS A 231 27.72 8.35 13.12
C LYS A 231 26.90 7.29 12.41
N TYR A 232 26.36 6.37 13.18
CA TYR A 232 25.54 5.28 12.69
C TYR A 232 24.07 5.50 13.04
N LEU A 233 23.19 5.19 12.09
CA LEU A 233 21.74 5.13 12.28
C LEU A 233 21.21 3.89 11.57
N ARG A 234 20.35 3.12 12.25
CA ARG A 234 19.47 2.15 11.59
C ARG A 234 18.11 2.81 11.34
N MET A 235 17.68 2.81 10.09
CA MET A 235 16.41 3.35 9.62
C MET A 235 15.65 2.22 8.89
N GLY A 236 14.74 1.54 9.56
CA GLY A 236 14.12 0.32 9.03
C GLY A 236 13.14 0.59 7.90
N LEU A 237 13.60 0.49 6.64
CA LEU A 237 12.74 0.68 5.47
C LEU A 237 12.28 -0.64 4.88
N PRO A 238 10.98 -0.75 4.54
CA PRO A 238 10.48 -1.97 3.97
C PRO A 238 11.04 -2.28 2.60
N GLN A 239 11.37 -3.55 2.39
CA GLN A 239 11.78 -4.03 1.07
C GLN A 239 10.65 -3.77 0.08
N ASN A 240 9.44 -4.18 0.47
CA ASN A 240 8.19 -4.03 -0.26
C ASN A 240 7.21 -3.24 0.62
N GLY A 241 6.76 -2.06 0.17
CA GLY A 241 5.70 -1.31 0.85
C GLY A 241 6.05 0.14 1.21
N LEU A 242 5.20 0.70 2.08
CA LEU A 242 5.20 2.11 2.47
C LEU A 242 6.36 2.41 3.45
N PRO A 243 7.23 3.38 3.14
CA PRO A 243 8.18 3.89 4.13
C PRO A 243 7.44 4.40 5.38
N PRO A 244 7.71 3.87 6.59
CA PRO A 244 7.05 4.34 7.80
C PRO A 244 7.41 5.80 8.06
N GLU A 245 6.42 6.66 8.29
CA GLU A 245 6.65 8.10 8.44
C GLU A 245 7.62 8.43 9.60
N GLY A 246 7.55 7.66 10.69
CA GLY A 246 8.44 7.84 11.86
C GLY A 246 9.92 7.62 11.56
N GLU A 247 10.25 6.87 10.50
CA GLU A 247 11.63 6.70 10.04
C GLU A 247 12.20 7.99 9.46
N PHE A 248 11.37 8.82 8.80
CA PHE A 248 11.78 10.15 8.34
C PHE A 248 12.11 11.05 9.53
N ASP A 249 11.34 10.98 10.61
CA ASP A 249 11.63 11.73 11.83
C ASP A 249 12.95 11.29 12.46
N ASN A 250 13.21 9.98 12.51
CA ASN A 250 14.48 9.43 13.00
C ASN A 250 15.65 9.91 12.15
N PHE A 251 15.50 9.91 10.83
CA PHE A 251 16.49 10.46 9.91
C PHE A 251 16.72 11.96 10.12
N LEU A 252 15.67 12.77 10.29
CA LEU A 252 15.77 14.22 10.49
C LEU A 252 16.37 14.60 11.85
N LYS A 253 16.09 13.84 12.92
CA LYS A 253 16.66 14.04 14.27
C LYS A 253 18.19 14.08 14.24
N VAL A 254 18.80 13.29 13.35
CA VAL A 254 20.27 13.27 13.18
C VAL A 254 20.80 14.64 12.78
N PHE A 255 20.12 15.35 11.87
CA PHE A 255 20.52 16.68 11.41
C PHE A 255 20.21 17.77 12.44
N LYS A 256 19.16 17.61 13.23
CA LYS A 256 18.84 18.51 14.35
C LYS A 256 19.97 18.54 15.39
N ASN A 257 20.58 17.38 15.64
CA ASN A 257 21.66 17.20 16.62
C ASN A 257 23.06 17.56 16.06
N LEU A 258 23.15 17.97 14.78
CA LEU A 258 24.38 18.43 14.18
C LEU A 258 24.59 19.93 14.42
N THR A 259 25.47 20.27 15.36
CA THR A 259 25.85 21.67 15.64
C THR A 259 26.37 22.41 14.40
N GLU A 260 26.98 21.69 13.46
CA GLU A 260 27.46 22.26 12.19
C GLU A 260 26.36 22.46 11.15
N TRP A 261 25.26 21.69 11.22
CA TRP A 261 24.10 21.88 10.33
C TRP A 261 23.44 23.23 10.55
N SER A 262 23.47 23.72 11.79
CA SER A 262 22.95 25.03 12.17
C SER A 262 23.83 26.19 11.68
N ARG A 263 25.15 26.03 11.63
CA ARG A 263 26.09 27.10 11.23
C ARG A 263 26.03 27.37 9.73
N LYS A 264 26.33 28.60 9.30
CA LYS A 264 26.62 28.97 7.89
C LYS A 264 27.96 28.38 7.41
N CYS A 265 28.24 27.12 7.72
CA CYS A 265 29.40 26.40 7.21
C CYS A 265 29.10 25.89 5.79
N SER A 266 30.09 26.00 4.90
CA SER A 266 30.07 25.46 3.54
C SER A 266 30.32 23.96 3.48
N ARG A 267 30.70 23.33 4.60
CA ARG A 267 31.01 21.91 4.67
C ARG A 267 29.74 21.14 4.99
N VAL A 268 29.41 20.17 4.14
CA VAL A 268 28.27 19.26 4.32
C VAL A 268 28.75 17.89 4.79
N PRO A 269 27.93 17.18 5.58
CA PRO A 269 28.21 15.80 5.94
C PRO A 269 28.20 14.88 4.73
N THR A 270 28.93 13.78 4.84
CA THR A 270 28.96 12.67 3.88
C THR A 270 27.92 11.66 4.30
N LEU A 271 27.01 11.30 3.40
CA LEU A 271 25.92 10.39 3.72
C LEU A 271 26.16 9.07 2.99
N VAL A 272 26.12 7.97 3.72
CA VAL A 272 26.34 6.61 3.21
C VAL A 272 25.12 5.78 3.54
N PHE A 273 24.45 5.26 2.52
CA PHE A 273 23.26 4.44 2.66
C PHE A 273 23.57 3.00 2.29
N THR A 274 23.22 2.06 3.17
CA THR A 274 23.32 0.63 2.89
C THR A 274 21.95 -0.04 3.03
N SER A 275 21.67 -1.00 2.16
CA SER A 275 20.50 -1.88 2.25
C SER A 275 20.89 -3.28 1.81
N HIS A 276 19.97 -4.25 1.72
CA HIS A 276 20.31 -5.61 1.29
C HIS A 276 21.07 -5.65 -0.05
N HIS A 277 20.40 -5.32 -1.17
CA HIS A 277 21.05 -5.31 -2.49
C HIS A 277 21.69 -3.96 -2.86
N GLY A 278 21.43 -2.88 -2.12
CA GLY A 278 21.98 -1.56 -2.48
C GLY A 278 21.34 -0.89 -3.69
N ILE A 279 20.21 -1.40 -4.16
CA ILE A 279 19.47 -0.87 -5.31
C ILE A 279 18.34 0.02 -4.81
N SER A 280 17.21 -0.59 -4.42
CA SER A 280 15.94 0.13 -4.25
C SER A 280 15.93 1.07 -3.03
N ARG A 281 16.14 0.52 -1.83
CA ARG A 281 16.20 1.28 -0.57
C ARG A 281 17.39 2.24 -0.55
N ALA A 282 18.58 1.79 -0.95
CA ALA A 282 19.76 2.66 -1.00
C ALA A 282 19.56 3.86 -1.93
N THR A 283 19.00 3.70 -3.13
CA THR A 283 18.68 4.84 -3.99
C THR A 283 17.68 5.78 -3.31
N PHE A 284 16.64 5.25 -2.66
CA PHE A 284 15.68 6.08 -1.92
C PHE A 284 16.36 6.90 -0.81
N GLY A 285 17.21 6.28 0.01
CA GLY A 285 18.01 6.99 1.02
C GLY A 285 18.95 8.02 0.42
N MET A 286 19.63 7.71 -0.68
CA MET A 286 20.49 8.65 -1.40
C MET A 286 19.70 9.90 -1.85
N VAL A 287 18.46 9.74 -2.31
CA VAL A 287 17.60 10.87 -2.69
C VAL A 287 17.21 11.69 -1.46
N LEU A 288 16.80 11.06 -0.35
CA LEU A 288 16.50 11.77 0.91
C LEU A 288 17.69 12.62 1.38
N GLY A 289 18.88 12.01 1.42
CA GLY A 289 20.12 12.68 1.79
C GLY A 289 20.46 13.83 0.84
N SER A 290 20.33 13.62 -0.46
CA SER A 290 20.62 14.64 -1.47
C SER A 290 19.64 15.83 -1.40
N LEU A 291 18.35 15.58 -1.15
CA LEU A 291 17.36 16.65 -0.93
C LEU A 291 17.71 17.49 0.31
N MET A 292 18.05 16.83 1.42
CA MET A 292 18.52 17.52 2.62
C MET A 292 19.73 18.41 2.34
N LEU A 293 20.75 17.88 1.66
CA LEU A 293 21.94 18.65 1.30
C LEU A 293 21.62 19.78 0.32
N ALA A 294 20.74 19.57 -0.66
CA ALA A 294 20.31 20.59 -1.61
C ALA A 294 19.64 21.78 -0.92
N HIS A 295 18.82 21.55 0.11
CA HIS A 295 18.26 22.64 0.91
C HIS A 295 19.31 23.44 1.70
N LYS A 296 20.43 22.81 2.05
CA LYS A 296 21.53 23.43 2.80
C LYS A 296 22.48 24.24 1.90
N VAL A 297 22.92 23.67 0.78
CA VAL A 297 23.96 24.28 -0.08
C VAL A 297 23.45 24.75 -1.45
N GLY A 298 22.18 24.52 -1.75
CA GLY A 298 21.55 24.88 -3.03
C GLY A 298 21.27 23.66 -3.90
N PHE A 299 20.18 23.75 -4.67
CA PHE A 299 19.81 22.74 -5.65
C PHE A 299 20.73 22.79 -6.89
N PRO A 300 20.92 21.65 -7.60
CA PRO A 300 21.59 21.63 -8.89
C PRO A 300 20.96 22.61 -9.90
N SER A 301 21.74 23.13 -10.85
CA SER A 301 21.27 24.09 -11.85
C SER A 301 20.05 23.61 -12.62
N GLU A 302 19.98 22.32 -12.91
CA GLU A 302 18.89 21.64 -13.62
C GLU A 302 17.56 21.79 -12.87
N ALA A 303 17.59 21.75 -11.54
CA ALA A 303 16.41 21.89 -10.68
C ALA A 303 15.93 23.35 -10.54
N THR A 304 16.73 24.33 -10.98
CA THR A 304 16.35 25.75 -11.01
C THR A 304 15.71 26.17 -12.34
N LYS A 305 15.78 25.32 -13.36
CA LYS A 305 15.12 25.56 -14.66
C LYS A 305 13.59 25.52 -14.47
N SER A 306 12.88 26.25 -15.31
CA SER A 306 11.41 26.21 -15.31
C SER A 306 10.95 24.76 -15.51
N PRO A 307 10.08 24.23 -14.64
CA PRO A 307 9.56 22.89 -14.80
C PRO A 307 8.71 22.79 -16.06
N PHE A 308 8.60 21.58 -16.61
CA PHE A 308 7.69 21.32 -17.72
C PHE A 308 6.23 21.41 -17.22
N PRO A 309 5.34 22.09 -17.95
CA PRO A 309 3.93 22.09 -17.59
C PRO A 309 3.36 20.66 -17.73
N VAL A 310 2.54 20.26 -16.76
CA VAL A 310 1.87 18.97 -16.76
C VAL A 310 0.56 19.10 -17.53
N ASN A 311 0.29 18.13 -18.40
CA ASN A 311 -0.98 18.04 -19.12
C ASN A 311 -1.81 16.88 -18.58
N ASP A 312 -2.79 17.19 -17.74
CA ASP A 312 -3.67 16.19 -17.10
C ASP A 312 -4.45 15.33 -18.10
N LYS A 313 -4.57 15.75 -19.36
CA LYS A 313 -5.25 15.00 -20.42
C LYS A 313 -4.31 14.07 -21.21
N CYS A 314 -3.00 14.29 -21.13
CA CYS A 314 -1.99 13.54 -21.86
C CYS A 314 -0.74 13.40 -20.98
N PRO A 315 -0.80 12.54 -19.95
CA PRO A 315 0.29 12.37 -18.99
C PRO A 315 1.52 11.74 -19.64
N ASN A 316 2.70 12.24 -19.29
CA ASN A 316 3.97 11.58 -19.60
C ASN A 316 4.46 10.76 -18.39
N TYR A 317 4.30 9.43 -18.47
CA TYR A 317 4.67 8.52 -17.38
C TYR A 317 6.17 8.42 -17.12
N GLU A 318 7.03 8.59 -18.14
CA GLU A 318 8.50 8.64 -17.94
C GLU A 318 8.90 9.84 -17.08
N ARG A 319 8.10 10.91 -17.11
CA ARG A 319 8.24 12.10 -16.25
C ARG A 319 7.53 11.96 -14.90
N GLY A 320 6.96 10.79 -14.60
CA GLY A 320 6.23 10.56 -13.35
C GLY A 320 4.89 11.29 -13.26
N GLU A 321 4.26 11.62 -14.39
CA GLU A 321 2.97 12.34 -14.44
C GLU A 321 1.77 11.39 -14.20
N PHE A 322 1.86 10.54 -13.19
CA PHE A 322 0.76 9.66 -12.76
C PHE A 322 -0.36 10.47 -12.11
N LEU A 323 -1.62 10.02 -12.23
CA LEU A 323 -2.78 10.77 -11.76
C LEU A 323 -2.66 11.18 -10.27
N ILE A 324 -2.21 10.28 -9.39
CA ILE A 324 -2.00 10.62 -7.98
C ILE A 324 -0.92 11.70 -7.78
N ILE A 325 0.14 11.68 -8.59
CA ILE A 325 1.21 12.67 -8.53
C ILE A 325 0.70 14.01 -9.06
N GLN A 326 -0.11 14.00 -10.12
CA GLN A 326 -0.80 15.19 -10.62
C GLN A 326 -1.69 15.79 -9.52
N GLN A 327 -2.51 14.98 -8.84
CA GLN A 327 -3.35 15.44 -7.73
C GLN A 327 -2.50 15.98 -6.57
N LEU A 328 -1.37 15.34 -6.25
CA LEU A 328 -0.45 15.80 -5.22
C LEU A 328 0.14 17.18 -5.55
N ILE A 329 0.66 17.39 -6.77
CA ILE A 329 1.28 18.66 -7.13
C ILE A 329 0.28 19.82 -7.25
N HIS A 330 -1.00 19.53 -7.55
CA HIS A 330 -2.06 20.53 -7.54
C HIS A 330 -2.46 20.92 -6.11
N TYR A 331 -2.32 20.00 -5.16
CA TYR A 331 -2.63 20.23 -3.76
C TYR A 331 -1.50 20.98 -3.04
N LEU A 332 -0.23 20.64 -3.32
CA LEU A 332 0.93 21.27 -2.68
C LEU A 332 1.19 22.68 -3.23
N SER A 333 1.53 23.62 -2.34
CA SER A 333 2.07 24.93 -2.73
C SER A 333 3.38 24.78 -3.49
N ASP A 334 3.50 25.38 -4.67
CA ASP A 334 4.65 25.21 -5.58
C ASP A 334 4.93 23.74 -5.95
N GLY A 335 3.91 22.88 -5.93
CA GLY A 335 4.04 21.43 -6.12
C GLY A 335 4.79 21.04 -7.39
N LEU A 336 4.62 21.76 -8.49
CA LEU A 336 5.33 21.49 -9.74
C LEU A 336 6.86 21.72 -9.62
N THR A 337 7.27 22.79 -8.94
CA THR A 337 8.68 23.09 -8.68
C THR A 337 9.27 22.07 -7.70
N ILE A 338 8.54 21.72 -6.64
CA ILE A 338 8.94 20.70 -5.65
C ILE A 338 9.15 19.35 -6.33
N LYS A 339 8.23 18.93 -7.19
CA LYS A 339 8.35 17.72 -8.00
C LYS A 339 9.58 17.76 -8.89
N HIS A 340 9.79 18.85 -9.64
CA HIS A 340 10.94 18.99 -10.54
C HIS A 340 12.29 18.89 -9.81
N GLN A 341 12.38 19.47 -8.62
CA GLN A 341 13.56 19.31 -7.75
C GLN A 341 13.80 17.85 -7.37
N VAL A 342 12.76 17.12 -6.98
CA VAL A 342 12.85 15.69 -6.67
C VAL A 342 13.26 14.89 -7.92
N ASP A 343 12.71 15.21 -9.08
CA ASP A 343 13.00 14.53 -10.35
C ASP A 343 14.49 14.60 -10.71
N VAL A 344 15.08 15.80 -10.59
CA VAL A 344 16.51 16.02 -10.84
C VAL A 344 17.39 15.24 -9.87
N ILE A 345 17.02 15.19 -8.58
CA ILE A 345 17.79 14.43 -7.59
C ILE A 345 17.66 12.92 -7.81
N ILE A 346 16.47 12.44 -8.19
CA ILE A 346 16.25 11.05 -8.60
C ILE A 346 17.16 10.71 -9.79
N ASP A 347 17.25 11.59 -10.80
CA ASP A 347 18.12 11.35 -11.96
C ASP A 347 19.62 11.28 -11.57
N GLN A 348 20.05 12.07 -10.59
CA GLN A 348 21.42 12.02 -10.07
C GLN A 348 21.73 10.75 -9.25
N CYS A 349 20.74 10.16 -8.59
CA CYS A 349 20.89 8.96 -7.77
C CYS A 349 20.53 7.66 -8.51
N GLY A 350 19.85 7.78 -9.66
CA GLY A 350 19.14 6.70 -10.34
C GLY A 350 19.99 5.77 -11.21
N GLU A 351 21.28 5.62 -10.92
CA GLU A 351 22.18 4.76 -11.71
C GLU A 351 21.75 3.30 -11.76
N LEU A 352 21.31 2.74 -10.64
CA LEU A 352 20.82 1.34 -10.56
C LEU A 352 19.30 1.22 -10.63
N LEU A 353 18.60 2.28 -10.26
CA LEU A 353 17.13 2.32 -10.26
C LEU A 353 16.69 3.77 -10.30
N ASN A 354 16.00 4.18 -11.36
CA ASN A 354 15.28 5.45 -11.37
C ASN A 354 13.82 5.17 -11.03
N LEU A 355 13.34 5.69 -9.90
CA LEU A 355 12.00 5.38 -9.39
C LEU A 355 10.87 5.75 -10.36
N ARG A 356 11.03 6.86 -11.11
CA ARG A 356 10.01 7.29 -12.10
C ARG A 356 9.97 6.36 -13.30
N VAL A 357 11.15 6.05 -13.84
CA VAL A 357 11.28 5.15 -15.00
C VAL A 357 10.80 3.74 -14.62
N ALA A 358 11.18 3.23 -13.45
CA ALA A 358 10.75 1.91 -12.98
C ALA A 358 9.23 1.82 -12.78
N ALA A 359 8.59 2.88 -12.27
CA ALA A 359 7.13 2.94 -12.19
C ALA A 359 6.47 2.92 -13.57
N ALA A 360 7.03 3.67 -14.54
CA ALA A 360 6.54 3.73 -15.91
C ALA A 360 6.71 2.40 -16.65
N GLU A 361 7.86 1.74 -16.48
CA GLU A 361 8.14 0.41 -17.03
C GLU A 361 7.19 -0.65 -16.44
N ALA A 362 6.98 -0.65 -15.12
CA ALA A 362 6.03 -1.56 -14.48
C ALA A 362 4.59 -1.34 -15.01
N LYS A 363 4.17 -0.08 -15.19
CA LYS A 363 2.87 0.24 -15.82
C LYS A 363 2.81 -0.23 -17.27
N SER A 364 3.84 0.03 -18.07
CA SER A 364 3.90 -0.41 -19.46
C SER A 364 3.85 -1.94 -19.57
N ASN A 365 4.55 -2.65 -18.69
CA ASN A 365 4.52 -4.11 -18.64
C ASN A 365 3.11 -4.60 -18.27
N LEU A 366 2.49 -4.02 -17.25
CA LEU A 366 1.11 -4.32 -16.85
C LEU A 366 0.12 -4.15 -18.02
N GLU A 367 0.21 -3.05 -18.76
CA GLU A 367 -0.68 -2.74 -19.89
C GLU A 367 -0.41 -3.61 -21.12
N SER A 368 0.81 -4.14 -21.27
CA SER A 368 1.19 -5.02 -22.38
C SER A 368 0.71 -6.46 -22.22
N ILE A 369 0.23 -6.85 -21.03
CA ILE A 369 -0.23 -8.23 -20.76
C ILE A 369 -1.61 -8.45 -21.39
N THR A 370 -1.63 -9.18 -22.51
CA THR A 370 -2.85 -9.63 -23.19
C THR A 370 -3.38 -10.95 -22.61
N GLU A 371 -2.49 -11.87 -22.24
CA GLU A 371 -2.79 -13.14 -21.59
C GLU A 371 -2.02 -13.23 -20.27
N ASP A 372 -2.74 -13.38 -19.17
CA ASP A 372 -2.14 -13.40 -17.84
C ASP A 372 -1.36 -14.71 -17.58
N TYR A 373 -0.21 -14.59 -16.93
CA TYR A 373 0.71 -15.69 -16.62
C TYR A 373 1.20 -15.55 -15.17
N ILE A 374 2.00 -16.50 -14.67
CA ILE A 374 2.45 -16.50 -13.27
C ILE A 374 3.90 -16.00 -13.16
N ILE A 375 4.13 -15.04 -12.28
CA ILE A 375 5.45 -14.57 -11.84
C ILE A 375 5.48 -14.74 -10.31
N GLU A 376 6.49 -15.44 -9.78
CA GLU A 376 6.68 -15.59 -8.33
C GLU A 376 5.42 -16.10 -7.58
N GLY A 377 4.66 -17.01 -8.21
CA GLY A 377 3.46 -17.60 -7.61
C GLY A 377 2.21 -16.73 -7.62
N ILE A 378 2.27 -15.51 -8.16
CA ILE A 378 1.13 -14.61 -8.35
C ILE A 378 0.91 -14.30 -9.84
N SER A 379 -0.25 -13.73 -10.17
CA SER A 379 -0.53 -13.21 -11.51
C SER A 379 0.53 -12.18 -11.94
N ALA A 380 0.94 -12.21 -13.20
CA ALA A 380 1.86 -11.23 -13.78
C ALA A 380 1.28 -9.82 -13.70
N LYS A 381 -0.04 -9.68 -13.91
CA LYS A 381 -0.74 -8.40 -13.69
C LYS A 381 -0.62 -7.94 -12.24
N GLU A 382 -0.84 -8.83 -11.28
CA GLU A 382 -0.71 -8.51 -9.86
C GLU A 382 0.74 -8.13 -9.48
N HIS A 383 1.73 -8.86 -10.01
CA HIS A 383 3.15 -8.57 -9.81
C HIS A 383 3.53 -7.18 -10.31
N PHE A 384 3.22 -6.84 -11.57
CA PHE A 384 3.57 -5.52 -12.11
C PHE A 384 2.76 -4.38 -11.48
N LEU A 385 1.50 -4.62 -11.10
CA LEU A 385 0.71 -3.65 -10.35
C LEU A 385 1.36 -3.35 -8.99
N LYS A 386 1.78 -4.38 -8.24
CA LYS A 386 2.50 -4.21 -6.97
C LYS A 386 3.80 -3.42 -7.17
N LEU A 387 4.60 -3.75 -8.19
CA LEU A 387 5.84 -3.02 -8.49
C LEU A 387 5.57 -1.54 -8.83
N CYS A 388 4.59 -1.27 -9.69
CA CYS A 388 4.22 0.08 -10.07
C CYS A 388 3.81 0.91 -8.85
N VAL A 389 2.89 0.38 -8.03
CA VAL A 389 2.42 1.04 -6.80
C VAL A 389 3.56 1.26 -5.82
N GLN A 390 4.46 0.30 -5.62
CA GLN A 390 5.61 0.45 -4.72
C GLN A 390 6.56 1.58 -5.14
N HIS A 391 6.90 1.66 -6.42
CA HIS A 391 7.76 2.74 -6.94
C HIS A 391 7.05 4.10 -6.86
N LEU A 392 5.76 4.13 -7.17
CA LEU A 392 4.95 5.33 -7.11
C LEU A 392 4.78 5.85 -5.69
N LEU A 393 4.59 4.97 -4.71
CA LEU A 393 4.55 5.31 -3.29
C LEU A 393 5.84 5.98 -2.85
N ARG A 394 7.00 5.38 -3.16
CA ARG A 394 8.29 5.98 -2.82
C ARG A 394 8.46 7.34 -3.47
N TYR A 395 8.05 7.49 -4.73
CA TYR A 395 8.10 8.77 -5.41
C TYR A 395 7.18 9.83 -4.77
N PHE A 396 5.94 9.45 -4.42
CA PHE A 396 4.99 10.29 -3.68
C PHE A 396 5.60 10.81 -2.36
N TYR A 397 6.19 9.91 -1.55
CA TYR A 397 6.81 10.29 -0.29
C TYR A 397 8.03 11.21 -0.46
N LEU A 398 8.81 11.07 -1.54
CA LEU A 398 9.93 11.99 -1.81
C LEU A 398 9.44 13.41 -2.15
N ILE A 399 8.32 13.53 -2.86
CA ILE A 399 7.69 14.83 -3.14
C ILE A 399 7.16 15.45 -1.84
N CYS A 400 6.42 14.68 -1.04
CA CYS A 400 5.93 15.11 0.26
C CYS A 400 7.08 15.52 1.20
N PHE A 401 8.16 14.73 1.26
CA PHE A 401 9.33 15.05 2.05
C PHE A 401 9.99 16.35 1.60
N ASN A 402 10.17 16.57 0.29
CA ASN A 402 10.73 17.83 -0.19
C ASN A 402 9.81 19.03 0.10
N ALA A 403 8.49 18.86 0.00
CA ALA A 403 7.52 19.89 0.37
C ALA A 403 7.61 20.23 1.87
N TYR A 404 7.67 19.21 2.72
CA TYR A 404 7.92 19.37 4.15
C TYR A 404 9.22 20.14 4.41
N LEU A 405 10.34 19.79 3.75
CA LEU A 405 11.61 20.49 3.91
C LEU A 405 11.52 21.97 3.53
N HIS A 406 10.82 22.32 2.44
CA HIS A 406 10.55 23.71 2.10
C HIS A 406 9.86 24.44 3.26
N THR A 407 8.79 23.86 3.82
CA THR A 407 8.07 24.52 4.93
C THR A 407 8.94 24.68 6.18
N GLN A 408 9.63 23.63 6.62
CA GLN A 408 10.35 23.65 7.90
C GLN A 408 11.69 24.41 7.82
N LEU A 409 12.40 24.33 6.69
CA LEU A 409 13.69 25.00 6.54
C LEU A 409 13.56 26.46 6.10
N LEU A 410 12.47 26.86 5.44
CA LEU A 410 12.20 28.29 5.16
C LEU A 410 11.86 29.07 6.45
N VAL A 411 11.02 28.51 7.33
CA VAL A 411 10.66 29.14 8.63
C VAL A 411 11.91 29.40 9.48
N SER A 412 12.91 28.51 9.41
CA SER A 412 14.17 28.67 10.12
C SER A 412 15.04 29.84 9.63
N LYS A 413 14.82 30.35 8.41
CA LYS A 413 15.61 31.45 7.82
C LYS A 413 15.04 32.85 8.12
N GLN A 414 13.78 32.96 8.56
CA GLN A 414 13.10 34.25 8.79
C GLN A 414 13.17 34.76 10.23
N THR A 415 13.67 33.97 11.18
CA THR A 415 13.78 34.40 12.59
C THR A 415 15.10 35.12 12.84
N ASP A 416 15.06 36.44 12.80
CA ASP A 416 16.18 37.31 13.17
C ASP A 416 16.63 37.06 14.63
N GLY A 417 17.89 36.64 14.80
CA GLY A 417 18.65 36.83 16.05
C GLY A 417 18.56 35.74 17.13
N HIS A 418 17.71 34.73 17.00
CA HIS A 418 17.69 33.55 17.89
C HIS A 418 17.96 32.27 17.09
N GLU A 419 19.21 32.13 16.65
CA GLU A 419 19.68 30.97 15.91
C GLU A 419 19.48 29.68 16.75
N ASN A 420 18.74 28.72 16.19
CA ASN A 420 18.71 27.28 16.48
C ASN A 420 17.47 26.65 17.15
N ALA A 421 16.44 27.41 17.54
CA ALA A 421 15.36 26.83 18.34
C ALA A 421 14.28 26.02 17.56
N LEU A 422 14.20 26.11 16.22
CA LEU A 422 13.00 25.66 15.47
C LEU A 422 13.25 24.73 14.26
N LEU A 423 14.45 24.18 14.07
CA LEU A 423 14.67 23.20 12.99
C LEU A 423 13.80 21.94 13.22
N PHE A 424 12.97 21.62 12.23
CA PHE A 424 12.00 20.51 12.29
C PHE A 424 11.13 20.62 13.56
N SER A 425 10.53 21.79 13.76
CA SER A 425 9.65 22.06 14.90
C SER A 425 8.42 21.17 14.90
N GLU A 426 7.89 20.90 13.70
CA GLU A 426 6.89 19.88 13.43
C GLU A 426 7.60 18.67 12.81
N THR A 427 7.32 17.48 13.32
CA THR A 427 7.81 16.21 12.75
C THR A 427 7.17 15.94 11.39
N PHE A 428 7.86 15.20 10.51
CA PHE A 428 7.32 14.77 9.22
C PHE A 428 6.04 13.94 9.40
N THR A 429 5.99 13.04 10.38
CA THR A 429 4.77 12.26 10.70
C THR A 429 3.60 13.16 11.04
N HIS A 430 3.77 14.11 11.97
CA HIS A 430 2.71 15.05 12.32
C HIS A 430 2.29 15.91 11.11
N TRP A 431 3.24 16.37 10.29
CA TRP A 431 2.95 17.16 9.10
C TRP A 431 2.12 16.39 8.08
N MET A 432 2.44 15.11 7.84
CA MET A 432 1.66 14.21 6.99
C MET A 432 0.25 14.00 7.55
N GLN A 433 0.15 13.70 8.85
CA GLN A 433 -1.13 13.45 9.55
C GLN A 433 -2.05 14.67 9.62
N SER A 434 -1.47 15.87 9.69
CA SER A 434 -2.25 17.12 9.70
C SER A 434 -2.98 17.40 8.38
N GLN A 435 -2.65 16.66 7.31
CA GLN A 435 -3.17 16.85 5.97
C GLN A 435 -4.01 15.65 5.52
N SER A 436 -5.29 15.64 5.88
CA SER A 436 -6.21 14.54 5.58
C SER A 436 -6.31 14.20 4.09
N TYR A 437 -6.14 15.17 3.20
CA TYR A 437 -6.13 14.93 1.75
C TYR A 437 -4.95 14.07 1.30
N LEU A 438 -3.78 14.14 1.96
CA LEU A 438 -2.65 13.26 1.63
C LEU A 438 -2.95 11.81 1.98
N SER A 439 -3.60 11.56 3.12
CA SER A 439 -4.07 10.23 3.51
C SER A 439 -5.12 9.70 2.54
N TYR A 440 -6.04 10.56 2.07
CA TYR A 440 -6.99 10.22 1.02
C TYR A 440 -6.28 9.80 -0.27
N LEU A 441 -5.34 10.62 -0.79
CA LEU A 441 -4.59 10.28 -2.00
C LEU A 441 -3.89 8.93 -1.88
N LEU A 442 -3.19 8.68 -0.76
CA LEU A 442 -2.52 7.41 -0.48
C LEU A 442 -3.49 6.22 -0.49
N SER A 443 -4.72 6.38 0.00
CA SER A 443 -5.75 5.31 -0.05
C SER A 443 -6.20 5.00 -1.49
N THR A 444 -6.12 5.98 -2.39
CA THR A 444 -6.55 5.84 -3.79
C THR A 444 -5.43 5.43 -4.75
N ILE A 445 -4.19 5.24 -4.29
CA ILE A 445 -3.04 5.04 -5.19
C ILE A 445 -3.17 3.80 -6.08
N ASN A 446 -3.76 2.72 -5.59
CA ASN A 446 -3.98 1.53 -6.41
C ASN A 446 -5.03 1.78 -7.50
N THR A 447 -6.01 2.66 -7.22
CA THR A 447 -7.05 3.03 -8.18
C THR A 447 -6.55 3.99 -9.25
N SER A 448 -5.60 4.89 -8.93
CA SER A 448 -5.05 5.83 -9.91
C SER A 448 -4.35 5.12 -11.07
N GLU A 449 -3.68 4.00 -10.77
CA GLU A 449 -2.92 3.22 -11.76
C GLU A 449 -3.80 2.34 -12.65
N ARG A 450 -5.06 2.11 -12.25
CA ARG A 450 -6.06 1.38 -13.05
C ARG A 450 -6.71 2.25 -14.13
N THR A 451 -6.36 3.53 -14.19
CA THR A 451 -6.82 4.43 -15.26
C THR A 451 -6.08 4.08 -16.55
N THR A 452 -6.83 3.66 -17.58
CA THR A 452 -6.29 3.23 -18.87
C THR A 452 -6.99 3.93 -20.02
N THR A 453 -6.47 3.76 -21.23
CA THR A 453 -7.06 4.39 -22.41
C THR A 453 -8.47 3.86 -22.74
N PRO A 454 -9.37 4.71 -23.25
CA PRO A 454 -10.74 4.33 -23.64
C PRO A 454 -10.87 3.15 -24.62
N LYS A 455 -9.79 2.72 -25.29
CA LYS A 455 -9.76 1.72 -26.36
C LYS A 455 -9.83 0.26 -25.89
N LEU A 456 -9.57 -0.05 -24.61
CA LEU A 456 -9.47 -1.45 -24.14
C LEU A 456 -10.81 -2.22 -24.05
N VAL A 457 -11.94 -1.58 -24.34
CA VAL A 457 -13.22 -2.29 -24.54
C VAL A 457 -13.21 -3.06 -25.88
N GLU A 458 -12.48 -2.56 -26.89
CA GLU A 458 -12.38 -3.17 -28.23
C GLU A 458 -11.55 -4.47 -28.22
N ASP A 459 -10.52 -4.56 -27.38
CA ASP A 459 -9.60 -5.71 -27.33
C ASP A 459 -10.14 -6.91 -26.54
N GLY A 460 -11.37 -6.83 -26.00
CA GLY A 460 -11.98 -7.92 -25.23
C GLY A 460 -11.35 -8.18 -23.86
N ILE A 461 -10.58 -7.21 -23.35
CA ILE A 461 -9.92 -7.26 -22.03
C ILE A 461 -10.91 -6.84 -20.92
N ARG A 462 -11.87 -5.97 -21.27
CA ARG A 462 -12.87 -5.42 -20.33
C ARG A 462 -14.28 -5.62 -20.85
N TYR A 463 -15.21 -5.73 -19.90
CA TYR A 463 -16.59 -6.08 -20.17
C TYR A 463 -17.52 -5.17 -19.38
N LEU A 464 -18.67 -4.85 -19.97
CA LEU A 464 -19.78 -4.29 -19.22
C LEU A 464 -20.41 -5.41 -18.39
N VAL A 465 -20.61 -5.18 -17.11
CA VAL A 465 -21.29 -6.14 -16.24
C VAL A 465 -22.54 -5.47 -15.71
N ALA A 466 -23.67 -6.16 -15.81
CA ALA A 466 -24.93 -5.64 -15.31
C ALA A 466 -24.83 -5.36 -13.81
N ASP A 467 -25.34 -4.19 -13.41
CA ASP A 467 -25.43 -3.78 -12.00
C ASP A 467 -26.67 -4.38 -11.31
N ASP A 468 -27.55 -4.99 -12.11
CA ASP A 468 -28.83 -5.52 -11.66
C ASP A 468 -28.96 -7.00 -12.02
N TYR A 469 -28.36 -7.87 -11.20
CA TYR A 469 -28.57 -9.32 -11.25
C TYR A 469 -29.09 -9.83 -9.89
N SER A 470 -29.97 -10.83 -9.97
CA SER A 470 -30.88 -11.30 -8.90
C SER A 470 -30.28 -11.51 -7.49
N ARG A 471 -28.96 -11.70 -7.38
CA ARG A 471 -28.27 -11.92 -6.10
C ARG A 471 -27.92 -10.64 -5.34
N LEU A 472 -28.06 -9.47 -5.96
CA LEU A 472 -27.74 -8.18 -5.32
C LEU A 472 -28.88 -7.65 -4.45
N ASP A 473 -30.13 -8.01 -4.73
CA ASP A 473 -31.31 -7.55 -3.97
C ASP A 473 -31.54 -8.39 -2.71
N VAL A 474 -30.91 -7.98 -1.61
CA VAL A 474 -31.05 -8.64 -0.30
C VAL A 474 -32.40 -8.32 0.33
N LEU A 475 -33.00 -7.17 0.00
CA LEU A 475 -34.26 -6.71 0.58
C LEU A 475 -35.49 -7.06 -0.26
N SER A 476 -35.31 -7.71 -1.42
CA SER A 476 -36.38 -8.09 -2.34
C SER A 476 -37.26 -6.92 -2.79
N SER A 477 -36.73 -5.69 -2.78
CA SER A 477 -37.47 -4.47 -3.11
C SER A 477 -37.68 -4.28 -4.61
N GLN A 478 -36.98 -5.05 -5.44
CA GLN A 478 -37.07 -4.93 -6.90
C GLN A 478 -38.47 -5.25 -7.43
N MET A 479 -39.20 -6.14 -6.77
CA MET A 479 -40.59 -6.47 -7.15
C MET A 479 -41.55 -5.29 -6.92
N ASP A 480 -41.28 -4.47 -5.90
CA ASP A 480 -42.17 -3.39 -5.46
C ASP A 480 -41.87 -2.07 -6.16
N VAL A 481 -40.58 -1.70 -6.24
CA VAL A 481 -40.15 -0.39 -6.74
C VAL A 481 -39.19 -0.47 -7.93
N LYS A 482 -39.02 -1.65 -8.52
CA LYS A 482 -38.13 -1.87 -9.68
C LYS A 482 -36.68 -1.46 -9.42
N THR A 483 -36.24 -1.49 -8.16
CA THR A 483 -34.83 -1.30 -7.78
C THR A 483 -34.49 -2.09 -6.53
N SER A 484 -33.28 -2.63 -6.52
CA SER A 484 -32.73 -3.47 -5.46
C SER A 484 -32.36 -2.68 -4.21
N ASN A 485 -32.51 -3.30 -3.04
CA ASN A 485 -32.15 -2.76 -1.72
C ASN A 485 -32.77 -1.39 -1.34
N PHE A 486 -33.90 -1.01 -1.94
CA PHE A 486 -34.64 0.20 -1.59
C PHE A 486 -35.22 0.10 -0.18
N ARG A 487 -34.87 1.06 0.68
CA ARG A 487 -35.30 1.12 2.08
C ARG A 487 -35.36 2.54 2.60
N ARG A 488 -36.05 2.73 3.73
CA ARG A 488 -36.15 3.98 4.48
C ARG A 488 -35.55 3.82 5.88
N VAL A 489 -34.89 4.84 6.41
CA VAL A 489 -34.53 4.92 7.82
C VAL A 489 -35.82 5.10 8.64
N PRO A 490 -36.10 4.23 9.63
CA PRO A 490 -37.30 4.36 10.46
C PRO A 490 -37.41 5.77 11.08
N GLY A 491 -38.57 6.41 10.90
CA GLY A 491 -38.86 7.73 11.46
C GLY A 491 -38.17 8.91 10.76
N LEU A 492 -37.34 8.70 9.73
CA LEU A 492 -36.63 9.77 9.03
C LEU A 492 -36.91 9.73 7.51
N PRO A 493 -36.96 10.86 6.81
CA PRO A 493 -37.19 10.91 5.36
C PRO A 493 -35.91 10.60 4.55
N ILE A 494 -35.17 9.58 4.99
CA ILE A 494 -33.90 9.18 4.42
C ILE A 494 -34.07 7.80 3.81
N TYR A 495 -33.69 7.69 2.54
CA TYR A 495 -33.86 6.49 1.73
C TYR A 495 -32.52 6.06 1.16
N GLY A 496 -32.36 4.75 0.96
CA GLY A 496 -31.18 4.18 0.33
C GLY A 496 -31.53 3.05 -0.61
N MET A 497 -30.75 2.88 -1.69
CA MET A 497 -30.98 1.88 -2.72
C MET A 497 -29.72 1.55 -3.53
N ALA A 498 -29.78 0.45 -4.29
CA ALA A 498 -28.82 0.16 -5.34
C ALA A 498 -29.04 1.07 -6.56
N GLN A 499 -28.12 0.99 -7.53
CA GLN A 499 -28.23 1.72 -8.79
C GLN A 499 -29.55 1.36 -9.52
N PRO A 500 -30.45 2.32 -9.77
CA PRO A 500 -31.69 2.06 -10.49
C PRO A 500 -31.48 2.07 -12.01
N SER A 501 -32.34 1.35 -12.72
CA SER A 501 -32.63 1.60 -14.13
C SER A 501 -33.50 2.85 -14.31
N ARG A 502 -33.73 3.27 -15.55
CA ARG A 502 -34.63 4.40 -15.85
C ARG A 502 -36.07 4.17 -15.35
N GLU A 503 -36.56 2.94 -15.47
CA GLU A 503 -37.88 2.55 -14.94
C GLU A 503 -37.90 2.57 -13.41
N GLY A 504 -36.86 2.02 -12.78
CA GLY A 504 -36.70 2.03 -11.31
C GLY A 504 -36.67 3.45 -10.75
N LEU A 505 -35.86 4.32 -11.35
CA LEU A 505 -35.76 5.73 -10.98
C LEU A 505 -37.13 6.44 -11.03
N ALA A 506 -37.85 6.31 -12.15
CA ALA A 506 -39.18 6.91 -12.30
C ALA A 506 -40.19 6.35 -11.28
N THR A 507 -40.12 5.04 -11.00
CA THR A 507 -41.00 4.36 -10.04
C THR A 507 -40.77 4.85 -8.62
N VAL A 508 -39.50 4.98 -8.21
CA VAL A 508 -39.14 5.49 -6.87
C VAL A 508 -39.54 6.95 -6.70
N ILE A 509 -39.27 7.82 -7.68
CA ILE A 509 -39.67 9.23 -7.61
C ILE A 509 -41.20 9.34 -7.46
N LYS A 510 -41.96 8.61 -8.29
CA LYS A 510 -43.41 8.55 -8.20
C LYS A 510 -43.89 8.03 -6.85
N PHE A 511 -43.21 7.03 -6.28
CA PHE A 511 -43.52 6.49 -4.96
C PHE A 511 -43.34 7.55 -3.85
N LEU A 512 -42.22 8.27 -3.86
CA LEU A 512 -41.87 9.29 -2.85
C LEU A 512 -42.77 10.54 -2.93
N MET A 513 -43.15 10.95 -4.14
CA MET A 513 -44.01 12.12 -4.36
C MET A 513 -45.51 11.81 -4.29
N ASN A 514 -45.91 10.54 -4.14
CA ASN A 514 -47.32 10.18 -4.05
C ASN A 514 -47.93 10.68 -2.73
N THR A 515 -49.23 10.99 -2.74
CA THR A 515 -50.07 11.41 -1.60
C THR A 515 -49.94 10.58 -0.31
N ARG A 516 -49.43 9.34 -0.37
CA ARG A 516 -49.18 8.51 0.82
C ARG A 516 -47.87 8.85 1.56
N GLN A 517 -46.82 9.22 0.84
CA GLN A 517 -45.54 9.64 1.45
C GLN A 517 -45.45 11.16 1.53
N GLY A 518 -45.96 11.86 0.50
CA GLY A 518 -46.26 13.28 0.56
C GLY A 518 -45.05 14.22 0.65
N HIS A 519 -43.84 13.76 0.31
CA HIS A 519 -42.64 14.59 0.41
C HIS A 519 -42.72 15.81 -0.54
N PRO A 520 -42.40 17.03 -0.07
CA PRO A 520 -42.48 18.25 -0.88
C PRO A 520 -41.46 18.26 -2.02
N SER A 521 -40.30 17.64 -1.80
CA SER A 521 -39.20 17.51 -2.75
C SER A 521 -38.43 16.21 -2.55
N VAL A 522 -37.68 15.82 -3.58
CA VAL A 522 -36.78 14.65 -3.58
C VAL A 522 -35.38 15.13 -3.93
N HIS A 523 -34.41 14.83 -3.09
CA HIS A 523 -32.99 15.14 -3.30
C HIS A 523 -32.22 13.84 -3.48
N TRP A 524 -31.68 13.64 -4.67
CA TRP A 524 -31.10 12.39 -5.12
C TRP A 524 -29.57 12.47 -5.12
N PHE A 525 -28.92 11.64 -4.32
CA PHE A 525 -27.47 11.62 -4.12
C PHE A 525 -26.87 10.36 -4.74
N ASN A 526 -26.08 10.53 -5.79
CA ASN A 526 -25.29 9.47 -6.40
C ASN A 526 -23.88 9.42 -5.77
N LEU A 527 -23.59 8.32 -5.08
CA LEU A 527 -22.34 8.10 -4.34
C LEU A 527 -21.27 7.36 -5.16
N ARG A 528 -21.51 7.10 -6.44
CA ARG A 528 -20.58 6.33 -7.27
C ARG A 528 -19.48 7.20 -7.85
N GLU A 529 -18.24 6.85 -7.48
CA GLU A 529 -17.04 7.33 -8.15
C GLU A 529 -16.85 6.66 -9.52
N ASP A 530 -17.25 5.39 -9.62
CA ASP A 530 -17.05 4.52 -10.77
C ASP A 530 -18.03 4.83 -11.92
N LEU A 531 -17.70 4.36 -13.12
CA LEU A 531 -18.51 4.61 -14.32
C LEU A 531 -19.69 3.65 -14.42
N VAL A 532 -20.87 4.21 -14.55
CA VAL A 532 -22.12 3.49 -14.82
C VAL A 532 -22.83 4.11 -16.01
N VAL A 533 -23.30 3.24 -16.90
CA VAL A 533 -24.13 3.60 -18.05
C VAL A 533 -25.42 2.80 -18.03
N GLU A 534 -26.51 3.42 -18.43
CA GLU A 534 -27.76 2.75 -18.69
C GLU A 534 -27.87 2.44 -20.17
N CYS A 535 -28.09 1.17 -20.49
CA CYS A 535 -28.26 0.71 -21.85
C CYS A 535 -29.52 -0.16 -21.97
N ASP A 536 -30.43 0.24 -22.86
CA ASP A 536 -31.67 -0.49 -23.20
C ASP A 536 -32.50 -0.99 -22.00
N GLY A 537 -32.58 -0.20 -20.94
CA GLY A 537 -33.37 -0.46 -19.73
C GLY A 537 -32.59 -1.09 -18.58
N ALA A 538 -31.30 -1.38 -18.74
CA ALA A 538 -30.45 -1.99 -17.71
C ALA A 538 -29.21 -1.13 -17.44
N THR A 539 -28.67 -1.18 -16.23
CA THR A 539 -27.44 -0.45 -15.87
C THR A 539 -26.24 -1.38 -15.87
N TYR A 540 -25.11 -0.85 -16.33
CA TYR A 540 -23.87 -1.59 -16.48
C TYR A 540 -22.68 -0.79 -15.96
N SER A 541 -21.75 -1.52 -15.36
CA SER A 541 -20.44 -1.02 -14.94
C SER A 541 -19.33 -1.71 -15.69
N LEU A 542 -18.25 -0.99 -15.94
CA LEU A 542 -17.07 -1.55 -16.59
C LEU A 542 -16.23 -2.36 -15.60
N ARG A 543 -15.82 -3.58 -15.98
CA ARG A 543 -14.96 -4.46 -15.18
C ARG A 543 -13.92 -5.18 -16.04
N GLU A 544 -12.84 -5.64 -15.42
CA GLU A 544 -11.81 -6.46 -16.09
C GLU A 544 -12.18 -7.94 -16.08
N LYS A 545 -11.74 -8.67 -17.10
CA LYS A 545 -12.00 -10.12 -17.23
C LYS A 545 -11.55 -10.91 -16.02
N GLU A 546 -10.39 -10.57 -15.46
CA GLU A 546 -9.79 -11.28 -14.33
C GLU A 546 -10.37 -10.82 -12.98
N ALA A 547 -10.96 -9.62 -12.93
CA ALA A 547 -11.48 -8.98 -11.73
C ALA A 547 -12.94 -8.52 -11.89
N LEU A 548 -13.81 -9.41 -12.39
CA LEU A 548 -15.23 -9.10 -12.66
C LEU A 548 -16.04 -8.69 -11.42
N ARG A 549 -15.46 -8.71 -10.21
CA ARG A 549 -16.11 -8.24 -8.97
C ARG A 549 -15.72 -6.82 -8.59
N GLU A 550 -14.64 -6.30 -9.14
CA GLU A 550 -14.10 -4.99 -8.79
C GLU A 550 -14.61 -3.94 -9.78
N LEU A 551 -15.04 -2.80 -9.25
CA LEU A 551 -15.48 -1.66 -10.04
C LEU A 551 -14.27 -0.86 -10.53
N LEU A 552 -14.33 -0.38 -11.77
CA LEU A 552 -13.28 0.46 -12.34
C LEU A 552 -13.66 1.94 -12.31
N ASN A 553 -12.73 2.76 -11.82
CA ASN A 553 -12.83 4.21 -11.88
C ASN A 553 -12.05 4.73 -13.12
N MET A 554 -12.74 5.33 -14.09
CA MET A 554 -12.17 5.69 -15.40
C MET A 554 -12.70 7.03 -15.90
N ARG A 555 -11.93 7.71 -16.77
CA ARG A 555 -12.38 8.89 -17.55
C ARG A 555 -12.66 8.48 -19.01
N GLY A 556 -13.91 8.07 -19.26
CA GLY A 556 -14.42 7.78 -20.62
C GLY A 556 -14.00 6.41 -21.19
N ALA A 557 -14.82 5.90 -22.10
CA ALA A 557 -14.62 4.67 -22.86
C ALA A 557 -15.21 4.84 -24.27
N THR A 558 -14.58 4.25 -25.30
CA THR A 558 -15.08 4.23 -26.69
C THR A 558 -14.85 2.85 -27.27
N ALA A 559 -15.87 2.24 -27.89
CA ALA A 559 -15.73 0.96 -28.58
C ALA A 559 -16.78 0.77 -29.67
N ASP A 560 -16.37 0.05 -30.72
CA ASP A 560 -17.22 -0.35 -31.85
C ASP A 560 -18.08 -1.60 -31.54
N GLU A 561 -17.60 -2.55 -30.73
CA GLU A 561 -18.34 -3.76 -30.33
C GLU A 561 -18.11 -4.06 -28.82
N ILE A 562 -19.19 -4.17 -28.03
CA ILE A 562 -19.10 -4.29 -26.56
C ILE A 562 -19.60 -5.66 -26.11
N LYS A 563 -18.77 -6.36 -25.32
CA LYS A 563 -19.15 -7.62 -24.67
C LYS A 563 -19.68 -7.37 -23.26
N VAL A 564 -20.75 -8.09 -22.90
CA VAL A 564 -21.52 -7.85 -21.69
C VAL A 564 -21.68 -9.13 -20.87
N TYR A 565 -21.56 -9.04 -19.56
CA TYR A 565 -21.99 -10.06 -18.60
C TYR A 565 -23.33 -9.65 -17.98
N GLN A 566 -24.33 -10.52 -18.11
CA GLN A 566 -25.62 -10.32 -17.44
C GLN A 566 -25.61 -10.83 -16.00
N ASP A 567 -24.95 -11.96 -15.76
CA ASP A 567 -24.58 -12.44 -14.42
C ASP A 567 -23.09 -12.83 -14.45
N LEU A 568 -22.43 -12.72 -13.30
CA LEU A 568 -21.03 -13.12 -13.13
C LEU A 568 -20.80 -14.62 -13.33
N ALA A 569 -21.86 -15.44 -13.21
CA ALA A 569 -21.81 -16.86 -13.47
C ALA A 569 -21.88 -17.22 -14.97
N ASP A 570 -22.29 -16.27 -15.82
CA ASP A 570 -22.53 -16.51 -17.24
C ASP A 570 -21.29 -16.20 -18.09
N LYS A 571 -21.32 -16.61 -19.37
CA LYS A 571 -20.31 -16.23 -20.35
C LYS A 571 -20.63 -14.85 -20.93
N PRO A 572 -19.62 -14.04 -21.29
CA PRO A 572 -19.87 -12.75 -21.90
C PRO A 572 -20.44 -12.91 -23.30
N GLU A 573 -21.40 -12.07 -23.64
CA GLU A 573 -22.08 -12.05 -24.94
C GLU A 573 -21.88 -10.70 -25.65
N PRO A 574 -21.64 -10.69 -26.97
CA PRO A 574 -21.58 -9.45 -27.74
C PRO A 574 -22.98 -8.83 -27.78
N ARG A 575 -23.07 -7.51 -27.60
CA ARG A 575 -24.35 -6.81 -27.57
C ARG A 575 -24.28 -5.41 -28.16
N ASP A 576 -25.20 -5.14 -29.07
CA ASP A 576 -25.45 -3.81 -29.61
C ASP A 576 -26.52 -3.10 -28.77
N PHE A 577 -26.23 -1.87 -28.36
CA PHE A 577 -27.17 -1.04 -27.61
C PHE A 577 -27.85 -0.02 -28.51
N LYS A 578 -29.17 0.10 -28.39
CA LYS A 578 -29.96 1.09 -29.15
C LYS A 578 -30.02 2.44 -28.46
N SER A 579 -30.00 2.43 -27.13
CA SER A 579 -30.01 3.60 -26.27
C SER A 579 -28.90 3.47 -25.24
N VAL A 580 -28.13 4.53 -25.06
CA VAL A 580 -27.10 4.64 -24.01
C VAL A 580 -27.27 5.99 -23.33
N LEU A 581 -27.47 5.99 -22.01
CA LEU A 581 -27.64 7.17 -21.19
C LEU A 581 -26.67 7.15 -20.02
N THR A 582 -26.14 8.31 -19.65
CA THR A 582 -25.45 8.47 -18.37
C THR A 582 -26.47 8.59 -17.23
N CYS A 583 -26.02 8.37 -15.99
CA CYS A 583 -26.88 8.65 -14.81
C CYS A 583 -27.38 10.10 -14.77
N VAL A 584 -26.60 11.04 -15.28
CA VAL A 584 -27.01 12.46 -15.35
C VAL A 584 -28.15 12.59 -16.35
N ASP A 585 -28.02 12.04 -17.56
CA ASP A 585 -29.08 12.07 -18.57
C ASP A 585 -30.38 11.44 -18.07
N MET A 586 -30.30 10.31 -17.36
CA MET A 586 -31.46 9.63 -16.78
C MET A 586 -32.21 10.52 -15.78
N VAL A 587 -31.47 11.21 -14.91
CA VAL A 587 -32.08 12.04 -13.85
C VAL A 587 -32.56 13.37 -14.42
N GLU A 588 -31.84 13.98 -15.36
CA GLU A 588 -32.28 15.19 -16.06
C GLU A 588 -33.62 14.98 -16.78
N GLN A 589 -33.81 13.82 -17.42
CA GLN A 589 -35.11 13.45 -18.00
C GLN A 589 -36.23 13.44 -16.95
N GLN A 590 -35.94 13.00 -15.72
CA GLN A 590 -36.92 13.02 -14.62
C GLN A 590 -37.12 14.41 -14.02
N CYS A 591 -36.08 15.25 -13.96
CA CYS A 591 -36.18 16.64 -13.51
C CYS A 591 -37.08 17.48 -14.43
N MET A 592 -37.11 17.19 -15.73
CA MET A 592 -38.03 17.84 -16.68
C MET A 592 -39.50 17.54 -16.36
N VAL A 593 -39.78 16.36 -15.81
CA VAL A 593 -41.15 15.92 -15.43
C VAL A 593 -41.49 16.35 -14.01
N ASN A 594 -40.52 16.33 -13.09
CA ASN A 594 -40.69 16.56 -11.67
C ASN A 594 -39.85 17.77 -11.22
N LYS A 595 -40.48 18.95 -11.12
CA LYS A 595 -39.78 20.21 -10.80
C LYS A 595 -39.17 20.27 -9.39
N ASN A 596 -39.60 19.39 -8.49
CA ASN A 596 -39.11 19.32 -7.11
C ASN A 596 -38.11 18.17 -6.91
N LEU A 597 -37.45 17.72 -7.99
CA LEU A 597 -36.36 16.77 -7.95
C LEU A 597 -35.03 17.51 -8.13
N ALA A 598 -34.09 17.27 -7.22
CA ALA A 598 -32.72 17.75 -7.32
C ALA A 598 -31.75 16.57 -7.35
N TYR A 599 -30.65 16.71 -8.09
CA TYR A 599 -29.63 15.66 -8.25
C TYR A 599 -28.26 16.18 -7.83
N TYR A 600 -27.54 15.36 -7.08
CA TYR A 600 -26.20 15.62 -6.58
C TYR A 600 -25.34 14.39 -6.82
N ARG A 601 -24.13 14.58 -7.34
CA ARG A 601 -23.13 13.52 -7.44
C ARG A 601 -22.03 13.78 -6.42
N LEU A 602 -21.98 12.96 -5.38
CA LEU A 602 -21.04 13.05 -4.26
C LEU A 602 -20.24 11.74 -4.20
N PRO A 603 -19.23 11.57 -5.08
CA PRO A 603 -18.53 10.29 -5.21
C PRO A 603 -17.86 9.89 -3.90
N MET A 604 -18.12 8.67 -3.46
CA MET A 604 -17.48 8.05 -2.30
C MET A 604 -16.70 6.83 -2.80
N PRO A 605 -15.42 6.67 -2.41
CA PRO A 605 -14.67 5.53 -2.89
C PRO A 605 -15.15 4.22 -2.26
N ASP A 606 -15.05 3.13 -3.03
CA ASP A 606 -15.60 1.84 -2.60
C ASP A 606 -14.75 1.22 -1.47
N GLN A 607 -15.40 0.70 -0.43
CA GLN A 607 -14.76 0.02 0.71
C GLN A 607 -13.76 0.86 1.53
N VAL A 608 -13.75 2.19 1.38
CA VAL A 608 -12.91 3.09 2.17
C VAL A 608 -13.74 4.20 2.83
N THR A 609 -13.15 4.88 3.80
CA THR A 609 -13.77 6.01 4.52
C THR A 609 -14.11 7.15 3.55
N PRO A 610 -15.28 7.82 3.70
CA PRO A 610 -15.59 9.01 2.91
C PRO A 610 -14.54 10.12 3.11
N PRO A 611 -14.15 10.86 2.06
CA PRO A 611 -13.23 12.01 2.20
C PRO A 611 -13.88 13.16 2.98
N ASP A 612 -13.09 13.99 3.66
CA ASP A 612 -13.61 15.14 4.43
C ASP A 612 -14.52 16.06 3.60
N GLN A 613 -14.15 16.30 2.34
CA GLN A 613 -14.93 17.08 1.38
C GLN A 613 -16.35 16.53 1.17
N PHE A 614 -16.54 15.20 1.24
CA PHE A 614 -17.86 14.59 1.13
C PHE A 614 -18.80 15.07 2.25
N TYR A 615 -18.29 15.16 3.49
CA TYR A 615 -19.06 15.64 4.63
C TYR A 615 -19.44 17.10 4.43
N ASP A 616 -18.49 17.95 4.02
CA ASP A 616 -18.74 19.37 3.79
C ASP A 616 -19.76 19.62 2.68
N GLU A 617 -19.66 18.90 1.56
CA GLU A 617 -20.60 19.01 0.45
C GLU A 617 -22.00 18.52 0.82
N LEU A 618 -22.11 17.35 1.47
CA LEU A 618 -23.39 16.81 1.92
C LEU A 618 -24.06 17.74 2.93
N LEU A 619 -23.30 18.22 3.93
CA LEU A 619 -23.79 19.16 4.92
C LEU A 619 -24.17 20.51 4.30
N SER A 620 -23.42 21.00 3.32
CA SER A 620 -23.74 22.22 2.60
C SER A 620 -25.07 22.10 1.87
N VAL A 621 -25.31 20.99 1.17
CA VAL A 621 -26.60 20.73 0.52
C VAL A 621 -27.72 20.68 1.55
N MET A 622 -27.57 19.86 2.60
CA MET A 622 -28.62 19.65 3.60
C MET A 622 -28.95 20.90 4.41
N LYS A 623 -27.94 21.73 4.75
CA LYS A 623 -28.16 22.98 5.51
C LYS A 623 -29.03 23.97 4.75
N ASN A 624 -29.00 23.94 3.42
CA ASN A 624 -29.76 24.85 2.56
C ASN A 624 -31.19 24.38 2.27
N LEU A 625 -31.60 23.22 2.79
CA LEU A 625 -32.97 22.70 2.65
C LEU A 625 -33.84 23.19 3.81
N GLU A 626 -34.62 24.25 3.59
CA GLU A 626 -35.47 24.83 4.64
C GLU A 626 -36.51 23.83 5.18
N GLU A 627 -36.97 22.91 4.33
CA GLU A 627 -37.96 21.87 4.65
C GLU A 627 -37.43 20.91 5.72
N VAL A 628 -36.10 20.74 5.83
CA VAL A 628 -35.47 19.95 6.90
C VAL A 628 -35.70 20.58 8.27
N TYR A 629 -35.91 21.89 8.36
CA TYR A 629 -36.14 22.59 9.63
C TYR A 629 -37.62 22.81 9.95
N LYS A 630 -38.49 22.82 8.94
CA LYS A 630 -39.89 23.28 9.06
C LYS A 630 -40.94 22.17 9.03
N ASP A 631 -40.75 21.14 8.21
CA ASP A 631 -41.78 20.10 7.99
C ASP A 631 -41.46 18.85 8.80
N GLU A 632 -42.46 18.22 9.44
CA GLU A 632 -42.24 16.94 10.15
C GLU A 632 -41.72 15.86 9.18
N ASP A 633 -42.37 15.70 8.02
CA ASP A 633 -41.99 14.71 7.00
C ASP A 633 -40.76 15.12 6.18
N GLY A 634 -40.49 16.43 6.01
CA GLY A 634 -39.29 16.95 5.34
C GLY A 634 -39.07 16.49 3.89
N PRO A 635 -37.97 16.92 3.24
CA PRO A 635 -37.63 16.50 1.90
C PRO A 635 -37.12 15.05 1.91
N ALA A 636 -37.44 14.26 0.89
CA ALA A 636 -36.91 12.91 0.76
C ALA A 636 -35.45 12.94 0.32
N LEU A 637 -34.53 12.47 1.16
CA LEU A 637 -33.11 12.35 0.85
C LEU A 637 -32.83 10.92 0.39
N VAL A 638 -32.48 10.73 -0.88
CA VAL A 638 -32.31 9.41 -1.49
C VAL A 638 -30.84 9.20 -1.83
N PHE A 639 -30.22 8.17 -1.26
CA PHE A 639 -28.82 7.83 -1.49
C PHE A 639 -28.69 6.55 -2.31
N GLN A 640 -27.81 6.55 -3.31
CA GLN A 640 -27.52 5.35 -4.11
C GLN A 640 -26.02 5.14 -4.31
N CYS A 641 -25.61 3.87 -4.35
CA CYS A 641 -24.32 3.41 -4.86
C CYS A 641 -24.51 2.20 -5.78
N HIS A 642 -23.46 1.45 -6.12
CA HIS A 642 -23.57 0.26 -6.98
C HIS A 642 -24.63 -0.74 -6.45
N ASN A 643 -24.46 -1.22 -5.22
CA ASN A 643 -25.33 -2.28 -4.64
C ASN A 643 -26.24 -1.78 -3.50
N GLY A 644 -26.19 -0.50 -3.14
CA GLY A 644 -27.01 0.07 -2.07
C GLY A 644 -26.61 -0.36 -0.65
N LYS A 645 -25.39 -0.89 -0.46
CA LYS A 645 -24.87 -1.37 0.84
C LYS A 645 -23.97 -0.32 1.49
N ASP A 646 -22.65 -0.50 1.47
CA ASP A 646 -21.70 0.22 2.33
C ASP A 646 -21.78 1.74 2.18
N ARG A 647 -21.45 2.26 1.00
CA ARG A 647 -21.50 3.71 0.70
C ARG A 647 -22.87 4.34 1.00
N THR A 648 -23.93 3.66 0.56
CA THR A 648 -25.31 4.12 0.77
C THR A 648 -25.67 4.17 2.25
N THR A 649 -25.35 3.13 3.01
CA THR A 649 -25.64 3.05 4.44
C THR A 649 -24.85 4.10 5.22
N THR A 650 -23.58 4.31 4.89
CA THR A 650 -22.74 5.35 5.48
C THR A 650 -23.33 6.74 5.25
N ALA A 651 -23.71 7.07 4.01
CA ALA A 651 -24.32 8.37 3.71
C ALA A 651 -25.69 8.55 4.38
N MET A 652 -26.53 7.50 4.42
CA MET A 652 -27.80 7.53 5.15
C MET A 652 -27.60 7.78 6.65
N ALA A 653 -26.57 7.18 7.26
CA ALA A 653 -26.25 7.37 8.67
C ALA A 653 -25.78 8.81 8.94
N ILE A 654 -24.90 9.36 8.10
CA ILE A 654 -24.43 10.75 8.20
C ILE A 654 -25.61 11.73 8.09
N ALA A 655 -26.45 11.56 7.08
CA ALA A 655 -27.65 12.38 6.91
C ALA A 655 -28.62 12.23 8.09
N GLY A 656 -28.78 11.00 8.61
CA GLY A 656 -29.63 10.72 9.77
C GLY A 656 -29.14 11.43 11.02
N LEU A 657 -27.84 11.38 11.29
CA LEU A 657 -27.22 12.10 12.40
C LEU A 657 -27.44 13.60 12.28
N PHE A 658 -27.31 14.18 11.09
CA PHE A 658 -27.61 15.60 10.88
C PHE A 658 -29.08 15.92 11.20
N ILE A 659 -30.04 15.17 10.65
CA ILE A 659 -31.46 15.42 10.93
C ILE A 659 -31.76 15.25 12.43
N CYS A 660 -31.19 14.24 13.09
CA CYS A 660 -31.35 14.05 14.53
C CYS A 660 -30.78 15.22 15.35
N HIS A 661 -29.71 15.87 14.91
CA HIS A 661 -29.20 17.08 15.57
C HIS A 661 -30.09 18.30 15.35
N VAL A 662 -30.80 18.36 14.22
CA VAL A 662 -31.71 19.47 13.89
C VAL A 662 -33.08 19.31 14.57
N LYS A 663 -33.69 18.13 14.45
CA LYS A 663 -35.07 17.85 14.91
C LYS A 663 -35.16 17.09 16.23
N GLY A 664 -34.03 16.57 16.73
CA GLY A 664 -34.01 15.57 17.78
C GLY A 664 -34.14 14.15 17.24
N PHE A 665 -33.77 13.19 18.07
CA PHE A 665 -33.86 11.77 17.76
C PHE A 665 -35.32 11.29 17.73
N PRO A 666 -35.73 10.41 16.79
CA PRO A 666 -37.09 9.87 16.70
C PRO A 666 -37.53 9.16 18.00
N TYR A 667 -38.84 9.15 18.26
CA TYR A 667 -39.42 8.41 19.38
C TYR A 667 -39.05 6.90 19.30
N GLY A 668 -38.61 6.29 20.40
CA GLY A 668 -38.14 4.90 20.42
C GLY A 668 -36.63 4.72 20.27
N THR A 669 -35.86 5.82 20.15
CA THR A 669 -34.39 5.77 20.00
C THR A 669 -33.62 6.32 21.20
N LYS A 670 -34.33 6.84 22.22
CA LYS A 670 -33.71 7.24 23.49
C LYS A 670 -33.43 6.00 24.36
N PRO A 671 -32.36 5.99 25.16
CA PRO A 671 -32.09 4.91 26.09
C PRO A 671 -33.29 4.65 27.01
N GLY A 672 -33.97 3.51 26.83
CA GLY A 672 -35.15 3.10 27.62
C GLY A 672 -36.51 3.25 26.93
N GLU A 673 -36.59 3.78 25.72
CA GLU A 673 -37.82 3.75 24.90
C GLU A 673 -37.81 2.49 24.01
N GLU A 674 -38.79 1.59 24.19
CA GLU A 674 -38.99 0.43 23.31
C GLU A 674 -40.10 0.72 22.28
N ASP A 675 -39.82 0.47 21.00
CA ASP A 675 -40.83 0.55 19.94
C ASP A 675 -41.89 -0.57 20.12
N ARG A 676 -43.16 -0.28 19.84
CA ARG A 676 -44.23 -1.29 19.95
C ARG A 676 -44.13 -2.26 18.77
N VAL A 677 -43.44 -3.39 18.99
CA VAL A 677 -43.28 -4.42 17.95
C VAL A 677 -44.64 -5.05 17.59
N SER A 678 -44.95 -5.11 16.30
CA SER A 678 -46.11 -5.82 15.71
C SER A 678 -46.05 -7.36 15.84
N LEU A 679 -45.06 -7.89 16.55
CA LEU A 679 -44.84 -9.32 16.78
C LEU A 679 -44.75 -9.57 18.29
N PRO A 680 -45.66 -10.38 18.87
CA PRO A 680 -45.53 -10.77 20.27
C PRO A 680 -44.22 -11.55 20.47
N ASN A 681 -43.38 -11.10 21.41
CA ASN A 681 -42.17 -11.77 21.93
C ASN A 681 -40.81 -11.56 21.21
N ALA A 682 -40.66 -10.61 20.29
CA ALA A 682 -39.33 -10.27 19.78
C ALA A 682 -38.60 -9.29 20.74
N LYS A 683 -37.51 -9.73 21.38
CA LYS A 683 -36.58 -8.84 22.10
C LYS A 683 -35.55 -8.29 21.12
N TYR A 684 -35.30 -6.97 21.19
CA TYR A 684 -34.26 -6.29 20.41
C TYR A 684 -32.89 -6.97 20.62
N THR A 685 -32.15 -7.26 19.54
CA THR A 685 -30.73 -7.60 19.66
C THR A 685 -29.98 -6.35 20.11
N GLN A 686 -29.42 -6.35 21.32
CA GLN A 686 -28.74 -5.21 21.96
C GLN A 686 -27.42 -4.75 21.28
N GLY A 687 -27.22 -5.02 19.98
CA GLY A 687 -26.03 -4.53 19.27
C GLY A 687 -24.69 -4.99 19.86
N HIS A 688 -24.66 -6.12 20.59
CA HIS A 688 -23.42 -6.74 21.05
C HIS A 688 -22.71 -7.36 19.85
N TYR A 689 -21.99 -6.52 19.11
CA TYR A 689 -21.00 -7.01 18.15
C TYR A 689 -19.68 -7.16 18.90
N ARG A 690 -19.15 -8.38 18.87
CA ARG A 690 -17.78 -8.65 19.31
C ARG A 690 -16.87 -7.96 18.30
N VAL A 691 -16.26 -6.83 18.69
CA VAL A 691 -15.23 -6.19 17.88
C VAL A 691 -14.06 -7.17 17.83
N LEU A 692 -13.91 -7.88 16.72
CA LEU A 692 -12.66 -8.52 16.36
C LEU A 692 -11.80 -7.40 15.80
N LEU A 693 -10.92 -6.85 16.65
CA LEU A 693 -9.80 -6.04 16.20
C LEU A 693 -8.95 -6.96 15.31
N LEU A 694 -9.00 -6.74 13.99
CA LEU A 694 -8.10 -7.34 13.02
C LEU A 694 -6.79 -6.56 13.00
#